data_AF-A0A8T7JYF1-F1
#
_entry.id   AF-A0A8T7JYF1-F1
#
_cell.length_a   1.000
_cell.length_b   1.000
_cell.length_c   1.000
_cell.angle_alpha   90.00
_cell.angle_beta   90.00
_cell.angle_gamma   90.00
#
_symmetry.space_group_name_H-M   'P 1'
#
loop_
_entity.id
_entity.type
_entity.pdbx_description
1 polymer ?
#
loop_
_entity_poly.entity_id
_entity_poly.type
_entity_poly.pdbx_seq_one_letter_code
_entity_poly.pdbx_strand_id
1 'polypeptide(L)'
;MVLNLSSQLLAHAQNLINLGLSIIPVRGGSDPRQAKIAAVAWNSYRQRFAAPEELHLWFTIQQHQGIAVVCGRLSRLIVLDFDERAAYERFQQAFPHLSATFTVSSAMRQTPHVYLRTTESIYGLRIAGGELRAEGQYVVTSPTAIGQNAYHVMNTLPIRDITADELQALIAALKPRHTQHSAAHSATASSSDITHLYKEEAPAIGRNNALYKASRRAKHLGWPLDKALDTLTGLHIEQRPNWPHTPETTHQRRTEAAHTIRSAFQKPHSAPKNDSTGLPTSIREKLISAHKTTTSSRLLDALRSAGLTEITEATATAAARCAGIGRQSVLHVLNGKWAQINGKRLLPIVNRKNMLCKATAGVKKRGRTPRVYRVPSDDELYLLLGVPRSQSDPLTIDDLRSAQRYRMALHRSLLERRPGEYARGWLAQRLGVSARTVQRYNRTLQVQVTPVYGYLPLTWANVETLPLAQTRQRVTSGRWLQDSAGKRYPALRPLAYRLLKSAAPLYLRRLPNHYALRLPQPPAVYWRCLRCGARTAQLPARCDCHTRPAITPDPAAAPPRISECIHCGQLCFGEKLVCTTCRHKPMPAPPRITIDKDGKPRFPLRFVKTRLTFAEVKHLVPTDEERADYQGRPRGWLEDGDGQRYPAIQGLAYRLLREHHDVFVVTRDETAATYYAIGVHLLKRGRLRMGLHFLRKAEEVS
;
A
#
# COMPACT_ATOMS: atom_id res chain seq x y z
N MET A 1 21.80 9.48 36.88
CA MET A 1 20.41 9.22 36.45
C MET A 1 20.43 8.71 35.02
N VAL A 2 20.40 7.39 34.83
CA VAL A 2 20.40 6.78 33.47
C VAL A 2 18.95 6.79 32.98
N LEU A 3 18.60 7.75 32.12
CA LEU A 3 17.33 7.69 31.40
C LEU A 3 17.31 6.41 30.55
N ASN A 4 16.25 5.62 30.69
CA ASN A 4 16.01 4.41 29.91
C ASN A 4 16.16 4.71 28.40
N LEU A 5 16.90 3.90 27.63
CA LEU A 5 17.16 4.13 26.19
C LEU A 5 15.86 4.39 25.39
N SER A 6 14.78 3.76 25.81
CA SER A 6 13.41 3.98 25.31
C SER A 6 12.90 5.42 25.49
N SER A 7 13.15 6.06 26.63
CA SER A 7 12.70 7.44 26.87
C SER A 7 13.52 8.46 26.09
N GLN A 8 14.81 8.18 25.86
CA GLN A 8 15.67 9.01 25.00
C GLN A 8 15.23 8.95 23.53
N LEU A 9 14.93 7.77 23.00
CA LEU A 9 14.41 7.61 21.63
C LEU A 9 13.05 8.29 21.43
N LEU A 10 12.17 8.22 22.43
CA LEU A 10 10.87 8.92 22.38
C LEU A 10 11.06 10.44 22.31
N ALA A 11 11.89 11.01 23.18
CA ALA A 11 12.18 12.45 23.16
C ALA A 11 12.83 12.88 21.85
N HIS A 12 13.76 12.08 21.33
CA HIS A 12 14.40 12.35 20.03
C HIS A 12 13.41 12.29 18.87
N ALA A 13 12.51 11.31 18.86
CA ALA A 13 11.46 11.18 17.85
C ALA A 13 10.53 12.40 17.82
N GLN A 14 10.15 12.92 18.99
CA GLN A 14 9.34 14.13 19.13
C GLN A 14 10.08 15.36 18.57
N ASN A 15 11.37 15.50 18.89
CA ASN A 15 12.19 16.58 18.36
C ASN A 15 12.28 16.55 16.83
N LEU A 16 12.47 15.38 16.22
CA LEU A 16 12.50 15.24 14.76
C LEU A 16 11.14 15.62 14.12
N ILE A 17 10.02 15.24 14.72
CA ILE A 17 8.70 15.65 14.24
C ILE A 17 8.49 17.16 14.37
N ASN A 18 8.96 17.78 15.46
CA ASN A 18 8.90 19.23 15.64
C ASN A 18 9.75 19.99 14.62
N LEU A 19 10.84 19.37 14.16
CA LEU A 19 11.60 19.83 13.00
C LEU A 19 10.87 19.57 11.67
N GLY A 20 9.63 19.10 11.67
CA GLY A 20 8.87 18.80 10.45
C GLY A 20 9.39 17.59 9.69
N LEU A 21 10.05 16.63 10.36
CA LEU A 21 10.51 15.40 9.77
C LEU A 21 9.58 14.24 10.14
N SER A 22 9.10 13.51 9.14
CA SER A 22 8.33 12.29 9.36
C SER A 22 9.26 11.16 9.75
N ILE A 23 8.93 10.45 10.83
CA ILE A 23 9.79 9.40 11.38
C ILE A 23 9.06 8.07 11.51
N ILE A 24 9.84 6.99 11.56
CA ILE A 24 9.37 5.62 11.76
C ILE A 24 10.34 4.83 12.63
N PRO A 25 9.86 3.84 13.40
CA PRO A 25 10.74 2.95 14.15
C PRO A 25 11.39 1.94 13.19
N VAL A 26 12.66 1.65 13.42
CA VAL A 26 13.39 0.54 12.78
C VAL A 26 13.85 -0.44 13.85
N ARG A 27 14.22 -1.67 13.44
CA ARG A 27 14.61 -2.71 14.41
C ARG A 27 15.83 -2.33 15.23
N GLY A 28 16.80 -1.62 14.64
CA GLY A 28 18.00 -1.16 15.36
C GLY A 28 18.72 -2.31 16.07
N GLY A 29 19.17 -2.07 17.30
CA GLY A 29 19.90 -3.03 18.12
C GLY A 29 19.14 -4.32 18.46
N SER A 30 17.81 -4.32 18.37
CA SER A 30 17.00 -5.52 18.68
C SER A 30 17.18 -6.66 17.66
N ASP A 31 17.63 -6.34 16.44
CA ASP A 31 17.95 -7.32 15.39
C ASP A 31 19.07 -6.76 14.51
N PRO A 32 20.36 -6.94 14.88
CA PRO A 32 21.50 -6.36 14.16
C PRO A 32 21.56 -6.75 12.68
N ARG A 33 21.02 -7.91 12.29
CA ARG A 33 21.01 -8.40 10.90
C ARG A 33 19.94 -7.71 10.05
N GLN A 34 18.89 -7.20 10.68
CA GLN A 34 17.80 -6.46 10.02
C GLN A 34 17.60 -5.07 10.62
N ALA A 35 18.66 -4.49 11.20
CA ALA A 35 18.57 -3.28 12.01
C ALA A 35 18.04 -2.07 11.23
N LYS A 36 18.29 -2.03 9.91
CA LYS A 36 17.84 -0.96 9.01
C LYS A 36 16.42 -1.14 8.48
N ILE A 37 15.74 -2.24 8.81
CA ILE A 37 14.38 -2.53 8.35
C ILE A 37 13.36 -1.83 9.26
N ALA A 38 12.38 -1.15 8.67
CA ALA A 38 11.24 -0.58 9.39
C ALA A 38 10.52 -1.64 10.23
N ALA A 39 10.29 -1.34 11.51
CA ALA A 39 9.59 -2.23 12.42
C ALA A 39 8.07 -2.25 12.18
N VAL A 40 7.56 -1.25 11.45
CA VAL A 40 6.14 -1.08 11.14
C VAL A 40 5.92 -0.88 9.64
N ALA A 41 4.69 -1.13 9.17
CA ALA A 41 4.28 -0.79 7.82
C ALA A 41 4.29 0.73 7.64
N TRP A 42 5.26 1.26 6.89
CA TRP A 42 5.59 2.68 6.98
C TRP A 42 5.01 3.57 5.88
N ASN A 43 4.34 3.00 4.86
CA ASN A 43 3.82 3.73 3.71
C ASN A 43 2.88 4.90 4.09
N SER A 44 2.12 4.78 5.17
CA SER A 44 1.25 5.86 5.65
C SER A 44 2.03 7.09 6.12
N TYR A 45 3.24 6.91 6.66
CA TYR A 45 4.06 8.01 7.19
C TYR A 45 4.73 8.85 6.08
N ARG A 46 4.48 8.50 4.81
CA ARG A 46 4.77 9.37 3.66
C ARG A 46 3.73 10.47 3.45
N GLN A 47 2.58 10.36 4.10
CA GLN A 47 1.43 11.25 3.90
C GLN A 47 0.95 11.92 5.19
N ARG A 48 1.40 11.44 6.36
CA ARG A 48 1.12 12.04 7.67
C ARG A 48 2.30 11.83 8.62
N PHE A 49 2.42 12.68 9.63
CA PHE A 49 3.32 12.43 10.77
C PHE A 49 2.75 11.33 11.68
N ALA A 50 3.62 10.69 12.44
CA ALA A 50 3.20 9.79 13.51
C ALA A 50 2.56 10.58 14.65
N ALA A 51 1.48 10.05 15.22
CA ALA A 51 0.81 10.68 16.37
C ALA A 51 1.61 10.43 17.67
N PRO A 52 1.50 11.29 18.69
CA PRO A 52 2.20 11.11 19.97
C PRO A 52 1.97 9.73 20.60
N GLU A 53 0.76 9.18 20.46
CA GLU A 53 0.41 7.86 20.97
C GLU A 53 1.14 6.73 20.23
N GLU A 54 1.37 6.90 18.91
CA GLU A 54 2.15 5.96 18.11
C GLU A 54 3.62 5.97 18.53
N LEU A 55 4.18 7.16 18.80
CA LEU A 55 5.56 7.28 19.29
C LEU A 55 5.74 6.58 20.64
N HIS A 56 4.80 6.82 21.56
CA HIS A 56 4.82 6.19 22.87
C HIS A 56 4.68 4.66 22.76
N LEU A 57 3.79 4.19 21.87
CA LEU A 57 3.66 2.75 21.58
C LEU A 57 4.97 2.16 21.06
N TRP A 58 5.65 2.83 20.12
CA TRP A 58 6.86 2.30 19.49
C TRP A 58 8.07 2.22 20.42
N PHE A 59 8.33 3.30 21.15
CA PHE A 59 9.59 3.43 21.90
C PHE A 59 9.45 3.03 23.36
N THR A 60 8.26 3.18 23.97
CA THR A 60 8.02 2.81 25.38
C THR A 60 7.47 1.40 25.51
N ILE A 61 6.42 1.07 24.75
CA ILE A 61 5.70 -0.21 24.92
C ILE A 61 6.35 -1.33 24.09
N GLN A 62 6.62 -1.08 22.81
CA GLN A 62 7.22 -2.05 21.89
C GLN A 62 8.75 -2.05 21.92
N GLN A 63 9.34 -1.05 22.59
CA GLN A 63 10.78 -0.93 22.83
C GLN A 63 11.65 -1.08 21.57
N HIS A 64 11.19 -0.52 20.46
CA HIS A 64 12.02 -0.45 19.25
C HIS A 64 13.27 0.39 19.49
N GLN A 65 14.42 -0.10 19.05
CA GLN A 65 15.74 0.45 19.39
C GLN A 65 16.36 1.31 18.28
N GLY A 66 15.57 1.67 17.28
CA GLY A 66 16.06 2.48 16.17
C GLY A 66 14.99 3.37 15.58
N ILE A 67 15.45 4.44 14.93
CA ILE A 67 14.64 5.44 14.29
C ILE A 67 15.18 5.76 12.88
N ALA A 68 14.25 5.93 11.95
CA ALA A 68 14.52 6.41 10.62
C ALA A 68 13.65 7.61 10.28
N VAL A 69 14.17 8.47 9.41
CA VAL A 69 13.46 9.62 8.87
C VAL A 69 13.00 9.28 7.46
N VAL A 70 11.72 9.52 7.19
CA VAL A 70 11.11 9.35 5.87
C VAL A 70 11.44 10.58 5.01
N CYS A 71 12.03 10.35 3.84
CA CYS A 71 12.39 11.38 2.88
C CYS A 71 11.20 11.75 1.97
N GLY A 72 11.33 12.88 1.25
CA GLY A 72 10.34 13.34 0.28
C GLY A 72 9.45 14.47 0.78
N ARG A 73 8.29 14.63 0.13
CA ARG A 73 7.48 15.87 0.17
C ARG A 73 7.02 16.28 1.56
N LEU A 74 6.68 15.30 2.42
CA LEU A 74 6.12 15.57 3.74
C LEU A 74 7.18 16.15 4.67
N SER A 75 8.36 15.56 4.67
CA SER A 75 9.52 16.05 5.45
C SER A 75 10.25 17.20 4.76
N ARG A 76 9.89 17.52 3.51
CA ARG A 76 10.64 18.38 2.58
C ARG A 76 12.13 18.01 2.54
N LEU A 77 12.46 16.72 2.60
CA LEU A 77 13.81 16.24 2.88
C LEU A 77 14.36 15.39 1.74
N ILE A 78 15.58 15.69 1.32
CA ILE A 78 16.46 14.80 0.56
C ILE A 78 17.72 14.53 1.38
N VAL A 79 18.34 13.37 1.16
CA VAL A 79 19.57 12.98 1.87
C VAL A 79 20.58 12.44 0.88
N LEU A 80 21.81 12.99 0.86
CA LEU A 80 22.93 12.42 0.12
C LEU A 80 23.60 11.37 1.02
N ASP A 81 23.36 10.10 0.72
CA ASP A 81 23.84 8.91 1.40
C ASP A 81 25.12 8.45 0.71
N PHE A 82 26.28 8.92 1.19
CA PHE A 82 27.58 8.56 0.61
C PHE A 82 28.02 7.18 1.09
N ASP A 83 28.45 6.34 0.15
CA ASP A 83 29.07 5.03 0.43
C ASP A 83 30.60 5.13 0.48
N GLU A 84 31.17 6.20 -0.09
CA GLU A 84 32.62 6.42 -0.22
C GLU A 84 33.04 7.77 0.38
N ARG A 85 34.08 7.77 1.22
CA ARG A 85 34.62 9.01 1.83
C ARG A 85 35.13 10.01 0.79
N ALA A 86 35.85 9.52 -0.23
CA ALA A 86 36.38 10.36 -1.30
C ALA A 86 35.28 11.04 -2.13
N ALA A 87 34.09 10.44 -2.24
CA ALA A 87 32.95 11.06 -2.91
C ALA A 87 32.36 12.22 -2.11
N TYR A 88 32.32 12.08 -0.79
CA TYR A 88 31.93 13.16 0.11
C TYR A 88 32.92 14.33 0.04
N GLU A 89 34.23 14.07 0.04
CA GLU A 89 35.26 15.11 -0.06
C GLU A 89 35.15 15.91 -1.36
N ARG A 90 34.94 15.22 -2.50
CA ARG A 90 34.66 15.89 -3.79
C ARG A 90 33.38 16.73 -3.74
N PHE A 91 32.34 16.24 -3.06
CA PHE A 91 31.11 17.02 -2.86
C PHE A 91 31.37 18.27 -2.01
N GLN A 92 32.14 18.18 -0.93
CA GLN A 92 32.48 19.34 -0.10
C GLN A 92 33.28 20.38 -0.88
N GLN A 93 34.22 19.95 -1.73
CA GLN A 93 34.99 20.85 -2.58
C GLN A 93 34.13 21.53 -3.65
N ALA A 94 33.23 20.78 -4.29
CA ALA A 94 32.37 21.31 -5.35
C ALA A 94 31.22 22.18 -4.82
N PHE A 95 30.70 21.87 -3.63
CA PHE A 95 29.53 22.52 -3.04
C PHE A 95 29.75 22.82 -1.55
N PRO A 96 30.74 23.67 -1.18
CA PRO A 96 31.06 23.93 0.22
C PRO A 96 29.85 24.47 1.00
N HIS A 97 29.06 25.34 0.38
CA HIS A 97 27.84 25.90 0.94
C HIS A 97 26.72 24.88 1.19
N LEU A 98 26.64 23.79 0.40
CA LEU A 98 25.65 22.71 0.61
C LEU A 98 26.14 21.65 1.59
N SER A 99 27.45 21.58 1.84
CA SER A 99 28.03 20.69 2.85
C SER A 99 27.88 21.21 4.29
N ALA A 100 27.64 22.52 4.45
CA ALA A 100 27.40 23.18 5.72
C ALA A 100 25.95 22.99 6.20
N THR A 101 25.61 21.75 6.59
CA THR A 101 24.26 21.38 7.03
C THR A 101 24.26 20.15 7.94
N PHE A 102 23.10 19.84 8.52
CA PHE A 102 22.91 18.67 9.37
C PHE A 102 23.42 17.39 8.68
N THR A 103 24.34 16.70 9.33
CA THR A 103 25.02 15.53 8.76
C THR A 103 25.14 14.44 9.80
N VAL A 104 24.82 13.20 9.41
CA VAL A 104 24.88 12.02 10.26
C VAL A 104 25.85 11.00 9.67
N SER A 105 26.74 10.43 10.48
CA SER A 105 27.61 9.32 10.08
C SER A 105 26.83 8.00 10.10
N SER A 106 27.09 7.16 9.10
CA SER A 106 26.51 5.82 9.03
C SER A 106 27.15 4.88 10.05
N ALA A 107 26.36 4.06 10.74
CA ALA A 107 26.89 3.19 11.80
C ALA A 107 28.02 2.25 11.33
N MET A 108 27.90 1.65 10.15
CA MET A 108 28.87 0.62 9.72
C MET A 108 30.10 1.19 9.03
N ARG A 109 29.91 2.06 8.02
CA ARG A 109 30.99 2.56 7.17
C ARG A 109 31.54 3.90 7.64
N GLN A 110 30.91 4.52 8.65
CA GLN A 110 31.24 5.87 9.14
C GLN A 110 31.26 6.91 8.01
N THR A 111 30.40 6.70 7.00
CA THR A 111 30.26 7.58 5.84
C THR A 111 29.13 8.59 6.05
N PRO A 112 29.23 9.81 5.49
CA PRO A 112 28.27 10.88 5.80
C PRO A 112 26.94 10.75 5.05
N HIS A 113 25.85 10.99 5.77
CA HIS A 113 24.51 11.26 5.27
C HIS A 113 24.25 12.77 5.41
N VAL A 114 24.22 13.50 4.29
CA VAL A 114 24.03 14.96 4.27
C VAL A 114 22.56 15.28 4.06
N TYR A 115 21.92 16.00 4.99
CA TYR A 115 20.49 16.29 4.96
C TYR A 115 20.25 17.67 4.34
N LEU A 116 19.36 17.76 3.35
CA LEU A 116 19.01 19.03 2.69
C LEU A 116 17.49 19.15 2.57
N ARG A 117 16.97 20.37 2.69
CA ARG A 117 15.55 20.67 2.52
C ARG A 117 15.24 21.13 1.12
N THR A 118 14.18 20.60 0.52
CA THR A 118 13.70 21.06 -0.78
C THR A 118 12.18 21.04 -0.85
N THR A 119 11.62 21.97 -1.61
CA THR A 119 10.21 21.96 -2.02
C THR A 119 9.97 21.15 -3.29
N GLU A 120 11.05 20.77 -4.00
CA GLU A 120 10.98 20.00 -5.22
C GLU A 120 10.64 18.53 -4.94
N SER A 121 9.70 17.98 -5.71
CA SER A 121 9.35 16.56 -5.62
C SER A 121 10.23 15.74 -6.56
N ILE A 122 11.27 15.12 -6.01
CA ILE A 122 12.17 14.22 -6.73
C ILE A 122 12.17 12.81 -6.13
N TYR A 123 12.46 11.82 -6.97
CA TYR A 123 12.69 10.43 -6.54
C TYR A 123 14.18 10.18 -6.33
N GLY A 124 14.50 9.15 -5.55
CA GLY A 124 15.89 8.78 -5.31
C GLY A 124 16.64 8.43 -6.60
N LEU A 125 17.93 8.74 -6.63
CA LEU A 125 18.82 8.47 -7.76
C LEU A 125 20.20 8.07 -7.27
N ARG A 126 20.90 7.25 -8.04
CA ARG A 126 22.28 6.88 -7.75
C ARG A 126 23.20 8.04 -8.10
N ILE A 127 24.10 8.39 -7.18
CA ILE A 127 25.14 9.40 -7.37
C ILE A 127 26.51 8.74 -7.43
N ALA A 128 27.52 9.46 -7.91
CA ALA A 128 28.90 9.02 -7.87
C ALA A 128 29.33 8.79 -6.40
N GLY A 129 29.60 7.54 -6.03
CA GLY A 129 30.01 7.14 -4.68
C GLY A 129 28.90 7.13 -3.63
N GLY A 130 27.62 7.04 -4.02
CA GLY A 130 26.50 6.91 -3.07
C GLY A 130 25.11 6.94 -3.71
N GLU A 131 24.11 7.34 -2.92
CA GLU A 131 22.71 7.50 -3.34
C GLU A 131 22.12 8.83 -2.84
N LEU A 132 21.34 9.51 -3.68
CA LEU A 132 20.44 10.57 -3.23
C LEU A 132 19.10 9.92 -2.87
N ARG A 133 18.71 10.02 -1.61
CA ARG A 133 17.47 9.50 -1.03
C ARG A 133 16.40 10.59 -1.05
N ALA A 134 15.23 10.29 -1.59
CA ALA A 134 14.12 11.24 -1.71
C ALA A 134 12.73 10.57 -1.61
N GLU A 135 11.75 11.01 -2.41
CA GLU A 135 10.36 10.57 -2.29
C GLU A 135 10.22 9.04 -2.31
N GLY A 136 9.56 8.50 -1.29
CA GLY A 136 9.31 7.06 -1.15
C GLY A 136 10.48 6.26 -0.60
N GLN A 137 11.45 6.91 0.02
CA GLN A 137 12.57 6.27 0.73
C GLN A 137 12.67 6.80 2.17
N TYR A 138 13.47 6.14 3.00
CA TYR A 138 13.82 6.60 4.34
C TYR A 138 15.31 6.37 4.58
N VAL A 139 15.89 7.10 5.54
CA VAL A 139 17.25 6.89 6.02
C VAL A 139 17.24 6.61 7.52
N VAL A 140 18.04 5.65 7.96
CA VAL A 140 18.26 5.42 9.40
C VAL A 140 19.13 6.57 9.93
N THR A 141 18.80 7.07 11.12
CA THR A 141 19.47 8.24 11.72
C THR A 141 19.91 7.95 13.16
N SER A 142 20.73 8.86 13.70
CA SER A 142 21.09 8.90 15.12
C SER A 142 19.84 8.97 16.01
N PRO A 143 19.81 8.32 17.20
CA PRO A 143 20.89 7.54 17.83
C PRO A 143 20.81 6.02 17.56
N THR A 144 20.30 5.59 16.40
CA THR A 144 20.12 4.15 16.11
C THR A 144 21.46 3.41 16.18
N ALA A 145 21.50 2.28 16.90
CA ALA A 145 22.65 1.39 16.97
C ALA A 145 22.48 0.13 16.10
N ILE A 146 23.58 -0.41 15.60
CA ILE A 146 23.68 -1.70 14.92
C ILE A 146 24.91 -2.45 15.46
N GLY A 147 24.69 -3.41 16.36
CA GLY A 147 25.78 -4.08 17.07
C GLY A 147 26.50 -3.11 18.00
N GLN A 148 27.83 -3.05 17.90
CA GLN A 148 28.67 -2.13 18.69
C GLN A 148 28.76 -0.72 18.08
N ASN A 149 28.29 -0.53 16.85
CA ASN A 149 28.37 0.76 16.16
C ASN A 149 27.04 1.51 16.17
N ALA A 150 27.06 2.83 16.12
CA ALA A 150 25.86 3.65 16.06
C ALA A 150 25.94 4.75 15.01
N TYR A 151 24.78 5.25 14.60
CA TYR A 151 24.70 6.47 13.78
C TYR A 151 24.99 7.67 14.68
N HIS A 152 26.00 8.48 14.35
CA HIS A 152 26.38 9.65 15.14
C HIS A 152 26.16 10.95 14.37
N VAL A 153 25.69 11.99 15.05
CA VAL A 153 25.60 13.32 14.44
C VAL A 153 27.03 13.84 14.23
N MET A 154 27.39 14.10 12.97
CA MET A 154 28.70 14.68 12.60
C MET A 154 28.63 16.21 12.59
N ASN A 155 27.51 16.76 12.16
CA ASN A 155 27.28 18.21 12.09
C ASN A 155 25.87 18.54 12.60
N THR A 156 25.80 19.44 13.57
CA THR A 156 24.57 19.87 14.25
C THR A 156 23.93 21.12 13.64
N LEU A 157 24.52 21.69 12.57
CA LEU A 157 23.92 22.81 11.84
C LEU A 157 22.48 22.49 11.39
N PRO A 158 21.58 23.49 11.30
CA PRO A 158 20.24 23.27 10.77
C PRO A 158 20.24 22.62 9.37
N ILE A 159 19.19 21.87 9.06
CA ILE A 159 18.99 21.32 7.71
C ILE A 159 18.77 22.50 6.76
N ARG A 160 19.67 22.65 5.79
CA ARG A 160 19.74 23.79 4.88
C ARG A 160 18.72 23.62 3.75
N ASP A 161 17.97 24.68 3.43
CA ASP A 161 17.15 24.72 2.21
C ASP A 161 18.03 24.84 0.96
N ILE A 162 17.73 24.03 -0.05
CA ILE A 162 18.34 24.08 -1.38
C ILE A 162 17.33 24.62 -2.40
N THR A 163 17.78 25.56 -3.23
CA THR A 163 16.99 26.08 -4.34
C THR A 163 16.83 25.05 -5.46
N ALA A 164 15.86 25.26 -6.35
CA ALA A 164 15.68 24.38 -7.51
C ALA A 164 16.92 24.34 -8.41
N ASP A 165 17.58 25.49 -8.61
CA ASP A 165 18.78 25.59 -9.44
C ASP A 165 20.00 24.91 -8.80
N GLU A 166 20.23 25.13 -7.49
CA GLU A 166 21.27 24.42 -6.75
C GLU A 166 21.02 22.90 -6.77
N LEU A 167 19.76 22.46 -6.65
CA LEU A 167 19.40 21.04 -6.73
C LEU A 167 19.68 20.46 -8.13
N GLN A 168 19.39 21.19 -9.20
CA GLN A 168 19.73 20.75 -10.55
C GLN A 168 21.26 20.69 -10.76
N ALA A 169 21.98 21.70 -10.29
CA ALA A 169 23.45 21.73 -10.34
C ALA A 169 24.07 20.57 -9.56
N LEU A 170 23.57 20.31 -8.35
CA LEU A 170 23.95 19.19 -7.50
C LEU A 170 23.75 17.85 -8.21
N ILE A 171 22.55 17.62 -8.76
CA ILE A 171 22.23 16.38 -9.48
C ILE A 171 23.09 16.23 -10.74
N ALA A 172 23.35 17.31 -11.48
CA ALA A 172 24.17 17.28 -12.67
C ALA A 172 25.64 16.92 -12.34
N ALA A 173 26.19 17.49 -11.27
CA ALA A 173 27.56 17.25 -10.84
C ALA A 173 27.75 15.85 -10.22
N LEU A 174 26.76 15.36 -9.48
CA LEU A 174 26.83 14.08 -8.77
C LEU A 174 26.34 12.89 -9.59
N LYS A 175 25.82 13.09 -10.81
CA LYS A 175 25.51 11.98 -11.72
C LYS A 175 26.79 11.20 -12.04
N PRO A 176 26.76 9.85 -12.00
CA PRO A 176 27.90 9.06 -12.42
C PRO A 176 28.20 9.39 -13.89
N ARG A 177 29.37 9.99 -14.16
CA ARG A 177 29.84 10.18 -15.52
C ARG A 177 30.06 8.79 -16.11
N HIS A 178 29.34 8.46 -17.18
CA HIS A 178 29.75 7.36 -18.04
C HIS A 178 31.09 7.76 -18.64
N THR A 179 32.18 7.30 -18.05
CA THR A 179 33.47 7.28 -18.70
C THR A 179 33.29 6.41 -19.94
N GLN A 180 33.24 7.08 -21.10
CA GLN A 180 33.56 6.47 -22.38
C GLN A 180 35.02 6.04 -22.29
N HIS A 181 35.28 4.86 -21.76
CA HIS A 181 36.58 4.22 -21.94
C HIS A 181 36.54 3.51 -23.28
N SER A 182 37.37 4.05 -24.16
CA SER A 182 37.78 3.56 -25.46
C SER A 182 38.10 2.07 -25.44
N ALA A 183 37.80 1.45 -26.58
CA ALA A 183 38.14 0.10 -26.94
C ALA A 183 39.66 -0.11 -26.90
N ALA A 184 40.19 -0.54 -25.76
CA ALA A 184 41.46 -1.24 -25.61
C ALA A 184 41.64 -1.55 -24.12
N HIS A 185 41.07 -2.67 -23.64
CA HIS A 185 41.61 -3.50 -22.55
C HIS A 185 40.64 -4.68 -22.39
N SER A 186 40.96 -5.75 -23.11
CA SER A 186 40.31 -7.05 -23.00
C SER A 186 40.76 -7.76 -21.72
N ALA A 187 39.92 -8.69 -21.27
CA ALA A 187 40.24 -9.83 -20.41
C ALA A 187 40.67 -9.55 -18.95
N THR A 188 39.69 -9.43 -18.04
CA THR A 188 39.43 -10.37 -16.91
C THR A 188 38.41 -9.73 -15.96
N ALA A 189 37.11 -9.89 -16.22
CA ALA A 189 36.11 -9.70 -15.16
C ALA A 189 36.20 -10.91 -14.22
N SER A 190 36.69 -10.68 -13.01
CA SER A 190 37.02 -11.76 -12.07
C SER A 190 35.77 -12.51 -11.59
N SER A 191 35.93 -13.80 -11.25
CA SER A 191 34.86 -14.67 -10.76
C SER A 191 34.16 -14.18 -9.48
N SER A 192 34.74 -13.19 -8.79
CA SER A 192 34.16 -12.59 -7.59
C SER A 192 32.94 -11.71 -7.89
N ASP A 193 32.88 -11.02 -9.03
CA ASP A 193 31.77 -10.08 -9.36
C ASP A 193 30.43 -10.80 -9.56
N ILE A 194 30.45 -11.93 -10.28
CA ILE A 194 29.25 -12.73 -10.53
C ILE A 194 28.81 -13.45 -9.24
N THR A 195 29.78 -13.90 -8.45
CA THR A 195 29.56 -14.52 -7.13
C THR A 195 28.91 -13.52 -6.16
N HIS A 196 29.39 -12.28 -6.14
CA HIS A 196 28.86 -11.21 -5.31
C HIS A 196 27.43 -10.85 -5.73
N LEU A 197 27.20 -10.69 -7.04
CA LEU A 197 25.87 -10.45 -7.60
C LEU A 197 24.85 -11.52 -7.17
N TYR A 198 25.25 -12.80 -7.21
CA TYR A 198 24.38 -13.89 -6.75
C TYR A 198 24.09 -13.79 -5.24
N LYS A 199 25.12 -13.57 -4.41
CA LYS A 199 24.99 -13.49 -2.95
C LYS A 199 24.16 -12.30 -2.48
N GLU A 200 24.26 -11.15 -3.14
CA GLU A 200 23.48 -9.95 -2.81
C GLU A 200 22.01 -10.08 -3.23
N GLU A 201 21.75 -10.64 -4.41
CA GLU A 201 20.39 -10.70 -4.92
C GLU A 201 19.58 -11.89 -4.38
N ALA A 202 20.23 -13.02 -4.05
CA ALA A 202 19.54 -14.23 -3.59
C ALA A 202 18.61 -13.98 -2.37
N PRO A 203 18.99 -13.19 -1.35
CA PRO A 203 18.10 -12.78 -0.25
C PRO A 203 16.90 -11.95 -0.68
N ALA A 204 17.07 -11.07 -1.69
CA ALA A 204 16.06 -10.08 -2.09
C ALA A 204 15.01 -10.61 -3.06
N ILE A 205 15.41 -11.42 -4.04
CA ILE A 205 14.53 -11.86 -5.15
C ILE A 205 14.34 -13.38 -5.23
N GLY A 206 14.96 -14.12 -4.31
CA GLY A 206 14.96 -15.58 -4.28
C GLY A 206 16.10 -16.20 -5.09
N ARG A 207 16.61 -17.34 -4.62
CA ARG A 207 17.84 -17.98 -5.11
C ARG A 207 17.81 -18.28 -6.60
N ASN A 208 16.73 -18.87 -7.12
CA ASN A 208 16.68 -19.29 -8.52
C ASN A 208 16.67 -18.08 -9.47
N ASN A 209 16.00 -17.00 -9.07
CA ASN A 209 15.99 -15.75 -9.82
C ASN A 209 17.35 -15.07 -9.81
N ALA A 210 18.02 -15.05 -8.65
CA ALA A 210 19.39 -14.56 -8.53
C ALA A 210 20.37 -15.43 -9.33
N LEU A 211 20.22 -16.76 -9.29
CA LEU A 211 21.06 -17.71 -10.04
C LEU A 211 20.93 -17.49 -11.54
N TYR A 212 19.70 -17.34 -12.03
CA TYR A 212 19.43 -17.07 -13.45
C TYR A 212 20.05 -15.74 -13.90
N LYS A 213 19.94 -14.68 -13.08
CA LYS A 213 20.55 -13.37 -13.39
C LYS A 213 22.08 -13.41 -13.36
N ALA A 214 22.67 -14.04 -12.35
CA ALA A 214 24.12 -14.23 -12.26
C ALA A 214 24.63 -15.05 -13.46
N SER A 215 23.91 -16.10 -13.85
CA SER A 215 24.23 -16.92 -15.04
C SER A 215 24.13 -16.11 -16.34
N ARG A 216 23.12 -15.26 -16.48
CA ARG A 216 22.99 -14.34 -17.63
C ARG A 216 24.13 -13.33 -17.68
N ARG A 217 24.56 -12.82 -16.53
CA ARG A 217 25.68 -11.88 -16.44
C ARG A 217 27.00 -12.59 -16.77
N ALA A 218 27.22 -13.82 -16.28
CA ALA A 218 28.35 -14.66 -16.62
C ALA A 218 28.42 -14.91 -18.14
N LYS A 219 27.30 -15.28 -18.76
CA LYS A 219 27.19 -15.40 -20.22
C LYS A 219 27.56 -14.08 -20.93
N HIS A 220 27.04 -12.96 -20.45
CA HIS A 220 27.29 -11.64 -21.05
C HIS A 220 28.76 -11.18 -20.91
N LEU A 221 29.48 -11.75 -19.94
CA LEU A 221 30.92 -11.56 -19.73
C LEU A 221 31.76 -12.63 -20.45
N GLY A 222 31.14 -13.46 -21.30
CA GLY A 222 31.82 -14.45 -22.13
C GLY A 222 32.27 -15.70 -21.39
N TRP A 223 31.72 -16.01 -20.21
CA TRP A 223 32.07 -17.27 -19.53
C TRP A 223 31.63 -18.48 -20.34
N PRO A 224 32.43 -19.56 -20.43
CA PRO A 224 31.95 -20.83 -20.91
C PRO A 224 30.93 -21.42 -19.93
N LEU A 225 30.00 -22.22 -20.46
CA LEU A 225 28.92 -22.83 -19.67
C LEU A 225 29.47 -23.64 -18.49
N ASP A 226 30.55 -24.37 -18.71
CA ASP A 226 31.14 -25.29 -17.74
C ASP A 226 31.71 -24.52 -16.54
N LYS A 227 32.41 -23.41 -16.80
CA LYS A 227 32.89 -22.48 -15.76
C LYS A 227 31.75 -21.87 -14.94
N ALA A 228 30.63 -21.52 -15.59
CA ALA A 228 29.45 -21.01 -14.89
C ALA A 228 28.77 -22.09 -14.05
N LEU A 229 28.69 -23.33 -14.55
CA LEU A 229 28.20 -24.48 -13.80
C LEU A 229 29.05 -24.74 -12.55
N ASP A 230 30.36 -24.79 -12.69
CA ASP A 230 31.27 -25.07 -11.56
C ASP A 230 31.20 -23.98 -10.47
N THR A 231 31.21 -22.71 -10.89
CA THR A 231 31.24 -21.58 -9.95
C THR A 231 29.89 -21.35 -9.25
N LEU A 232 28.79 -21.36 -10.00
CA LEU A 232 27.48 -20.95 -9.47
C LEU A 232 26.72 -22.10 -8.81
N THR A 233 26.98 -23.36 -9.19
CA THR A 233 26.31 -24.52 -8.60
C THR A 233 26.72 -24.71 -7.15
N GLY A 234 28.01 -24.58 -6.82
CA GLY A 234 28.51 -24.67 -5.45
C GLY A 234 27.86 -23.62 -4.53
N LEU A 235 27.84 -22.37 -4.99
CA LEU A 235 27.19 -21.25 -4.28
C LEU A 235 25.69 -21.47 -4.06
N HIS A 236 25.01 -22.08 -5.04
CA HIS A 236 23.58 -22.34 -4.96
C HIS A 236 23.24 -23.42 -3.94
N ILE A 237 24.09 -24.44 -3.78
CA ILE A 237 23.94 -25.50 -2.78
C ILE A 237 24.07 -24.93 -1.35
N GLU A 238 25.09 -24.09 -1.12
CA GLU A 238 25.45 -23.55 0.21
C GLU A 238 24.52 -22.43 0.70
N GLN A 239 24.03 -21.60 -0.22
CA GLN A 239 22.59 -21.33 -0.35
C GLN A 239 21.68 -21.59 0.86
N ARG A 240 21.52 -20.70 1.87
CA ARG A 240 20.48 -20.87 2.93
C ARG A 240 19.12 -20.28 2.54
N PRO A 241 17.98 -20.91 2.90
CA PRO A 241 16.70 -20.48 2.37
C PRO A 241 16.17 -19.26 3.07
N ASN A 242 15.60 -18.36 2.28
CA ASN A 242 15.06 -17.10 2.79
C ASN A 242 13.79 -17.32 3.62
N TRP A 243 13.24 -18.54 3.63
CA TRP A 243 12.03 -18.94 4.33
C TRP A 243 12.15 -20.39 4.82
N PRO A 244 11.45 -20.79 5.90
CA PRO A 244 11.38 -22.20 6.30
C PRO A 244 10.73 -23.02 5.17
N HIS A 245 11.47 -23.94 4.58
CA HIS A 245 11.00 -24.87 3.55
C HIS A 245 11.35 -26.31 3.93
N THR A 246 10.71 -27.30 3.30
CA THR A 246 11.03 -28.72 3.48
C THR A 246 12.50 -28.98 3.14
N PRO A 247 13.27 -29.75 3.92
CA PRO A 247 14.68 -29.99 3.64
C PRO A 247 14.87 -30.54 2.21
N GLU A 248 15.65 -29.82 1.40
CA GLU A 248 16.04 -30.23 0.05
C GLU A 248 17.36 -30.99 0.14
N THR A 249 17.51 -32.06 -0.65
CA THR A 249 18.79 -32.76 -0.72
C THR A 249 19.81 -31.99 -1.56
N THR A 250 21.09 -32.14 -1.26
CA THR A 250 22.19 -31.56 -2.03
C THR A 250 22.12 -31.93 -3.52
N HIS A 251 21.67 -33.15 -3.83
CA HIS A 251 21.47 -33.63 -5.20
C HIS A 251 20.37 -32.84 -5.93
N GLN A 252 19.22 -32.62 -5.30
CA GLN A 252 18.14 -31.81 -5.88
C GLN A 252 18.59 -30.39 -6.21
N ARG A 253 19.37 -29.77 -5.32
CA ARG A 253 19.92 -28.42 -5.52
C ARG A 253 20.91 -28.33 -6.68
N ARG A 254 21.75 -29.36 -6.85
CA ARG A 254 22.66 -29.46 -8.00
C ARG A 254 21.89 -29.53 -9.31
N THR A 255 20.87 -30.38 -9.37
CA THR A 255 20.05 -30.56 -10.57
C THR A 255 19.29 -29.28 -10.93
N GLU A 256 18.69 -28.62 -9.95
CA GLU A 256 18.00 -27.33 -10.13
C GLU A 256 18.93 -26.21 -10.59
N ALA A 257 20.13 -26.10 -10.00
CA ALA A 257 21.13 -25.14 -10.40
C ALA A 257 21.59 -25.36 -11.84
N ALA A 258 21.92 -26.61 -12.19
CA ALA A 258 22.36 -26.98 -13.52
C ALA A 258 21.30 -26.66 -14.58
N HIS A 259 20.02 -26.95 -14.31
CA HIS A 259 18.91 -26.57 -15.21
C HIS A 259 18.81 -25.06 -15.40
N THR A 260 18.91 -24.29 -14.31
CA THR A 260 18.79 -22.82 -14.35
C THR A 260 19.95 -22.17 -15.13
N ILE A 261 21.18 -22.64 -14.89
CA ILE A 261 22.38 -22.15 -15.56
C ILE A 261 22.34 -22.49 -17.06
N ARG A 262 22.06 -23.76 -17.41
CA ARG A 262 21.91 -24.18 -18.82
C ARG A 262 20.80 -23.40 -19.54
N SER A 263 19.67 -23.15 -18.89
CA SER A 263 18.57 -22.33 -19.44
C SER A 263 18.99 -20.88 -19.71
N ALA A 264 19.78 -20.26 -18.82
CA ALA A 264 20.32 -18.93 -19.04
C ALA A 264 21.30 -18.87 -20.24
N PHE A 265 22.02 -19.98 -20.47
CA PHE A 265 23.02 -20.14 -21.53
C PHE A 265 22.45 -20.56 -22.89
N GLN A 266 21.33 -21.27 -22.95
CA GLN A 266 20.69 -21.68 -24.21
C GLN A 266 19.98 -20.53 -24.95
N LYS A 267 19.58 -19.45 -24.26
CA LYS A 267 18.90 -18.31 -24.93
C LYS A 267 19.89 -17.47 -25.75
N PRO A 268 19.79 -17.40 -27.09
CA PRO A 268 20.70 -16.59 -27.90
C PRO A 268 20.68 -15.12 -27.47
N HIS A 269 21.81 -14.44 -27.68
CA HIS A 269 21.91 -13.00 -27.53
C HIS A 269 21.17 -12.36 -28.71
N SER A 270 19.85 -12.23 -28.63
CA SER A 270 19.15 -11.31 -29.50
C SER A 270 19.44 -9.91 -28.98
N ALA A 271 20.45 -9.25 -29.54
CA ALA A 271 20.40 -7.80 -29.66
C ALA A 271 19.03 -7.48 -30.27
N PRO A 272 18.18 -6.65 -29.64
CA PRO A 272 16.89 -6.33 -30.23
C PRO A 272 17.20 -5.54 -31.50
N LYS A 273 17.03 -6.18 -32.67
CA LYS A 273 16.78 -5.45 -33.89
C LYS A 273 15.51 -4.65 -33.66
N ASN A 274 15.62 -3.33 -33.79
CA ASN A 274 14.55 -2.35 -33.69
C ASN A 274 13.58 -2.47 -34.88
N ASP A 275 12.85 -3.58 -34.99
CA ASP A 275 11.78 -3.73 -35.99
C ASP A 275 10.37 -3.71 -35.38
N SER A 276 10.21 -3.15 -34.17
CA SER A 276 8.87 -2.87 -33.66
C SER A 276 8.42 -1.49 -34.14
N THR A 277 7.65 -1.44 -35.22
CA THR A 277 7.12 -0.21 -35.85
C THR A 277 6.14 0.60 -35.00
N GLY A 278 5.82 0.16 -33.77
CA GLY A 278 4.83 0.77 -32.87
C GLY A 278 5.40 1.23 -31.52
N LEU A 279 4.58 1.96 -30.75
CA LEU A 279 4.95 2.40 -29.41
C LEU A 279 5.09 1.22 -28.44
N PRO A 280 6.14 1.14 -27.61
CA PRO A 280 6.27 0.04 -26.65
C PRO A 280 5.08 -0.10 -25.68
N THR A 281 4.71 -1.34 -25.36
CA THR A 281 3.51 -1.63 -24.55
C THR A 281 3.56 -1.00 -23.14
N SER A 282 4.71 -1.01 -22.46
CA SER A 282 4.84 -0.39 -21.13
C SER A 282 4.63 1.13 -21.16
N ILE A 283 5.06 1.78 -22.24
CA ILE A 283 4.83 3.22 -22.49
C ILE A 283 3.33 3.47 -22.70
N ARG A 284 2.66 2.68 -23.57
CA ARG A 284 1.21 2.81 -23.82
C ARG A 284 0.39 2.73 -22.53
N GLU A 285 0.60 1.66 -21.76
CA GLU A 285 -0.14 1.40 -20.51
C GLU A 285 0.13 2.49 -19.47
N LYS A 286 1.36 2.97 -19.36
CA LYS A 286 1.70 4.05 -18.43
C LYS A 286 1.04 5.37 -18.83
N LEU A 287 1.07 5.74 -20.11
CA LEU A 287 0.40 6.95 -20.61
C LEU A 287 -1.10 6.92 -20.34
N ILE A 288 -1.75 5.76 -20.57
CA ILE A 288 -3.18 5.60 -20.27
C ILE A 288 -3.43 5.74 -18.76
N SER A 289 -2.62 5.09 -17.93
CA SER A 289 -2.78 5.12 -16.47
C SER A 289 -2.52 6.52 -15.87
N ALA A 290 -1.53 7.24 -16.40
CA ALA A 290 -1.12 8.56 -15.90
C ALA A 290 -2.14 9.64 -16.28
N HIS A 291 -2.58 9.66 -17.54
CA HIS A 291 -3.48 10.72 -18.04
C HIS A 291 -4.97 10.35 -17.93
N LYS A 292 -5.29 9.12 -17.53
CA LYS A 292 -6.66 8.57 -17.50
C LYS A 292 -7.39 8.64 -18.85
N THR A 293 -6.66 8.82 -19.94
CA THR A 293 -7.15 8.88 -21.32
C THR A 293 -6.21 8.13 -22.26
N THR A 294 -6.74 7.64 -23.38
CA THR A 294 -5.95 7.01 -24.44
C THR A 294 -5.42 8.01 -25.47
N THR A 295 -5.77 9.29 -25.38
CA THR A 295 -5.52 10.28 -26.44
C THR A 295 -4.03 10.42 -26.75
N SER A 296 -3.18 10.58 -25.74
CA SER A 296 -1.74 10.76 -25.94
C SER A 296 -1.05 9.51 -26.47
N SER A 297 -1.42 8.32 -25.98
CA SER A 297 -0.86 7.06 -26.47
C SER A 297 -1.30 6.77 -27.91
N ARG A 298 -2.58 6.95 -28.24
CA ARG A 298 -3.10 6.79 -29.61
C ARG A 298 -2.49 7.81 -30.58
N LEU A 299 -2.30 9.05 -30.15
CA LEU A 299 -1.66 10.07 -30.96
C LEU A 299 -0.19 9.69 -31.24
N LEU A 300 0.57 9.24 -30.24
CA LEU A 300 1.94 8.80 -30.46
C LEU A 300 2.03 7.58 -31.39
N ASP A 301 1.16 6.58 -31.23
CA ASP A 301 1.10 5.45 -32.18
C ASP A 301 0.78 5.92 -33.60
N ALA A 302 -0.16 6.87 -33.77
CA ALA A 302 -0.51 7.42 -35.09
C ALA A 302 0.65 8.21 -35.72
N LEU A 303 1.34 9.04 -34.93
CA LEU A 303 2.49 9.83 -35.38
C LEU A 303 3.65 8.93 -35.82
N ARG A 304 3.93 7.86 -35.06
CA ARG A 304 4.96 6.88 -35.39
C ARG A 304 4.61 6.04 -36.61
N SER A 305 3.35 5.62 -36.72
CA SER A 305 2.86 4.91 -37.91
C SER A 305 2.99 5.76 -39.17
N ALA A 306 2.93 7.09 -39.05
CA ALA A 306 3.14 8.03 -40.14
C ALA A 306 4.63 8.40 -40.36
N GLY A 307 5.57 7.85 -39.59
CA GLY A 307 7.00 8.14 -39.71
C GLY A 307 7.40 9.59 -39.35
N LEU A 308 6.57 10.31 -38.59
CA LEU A 308 6.78 11.72 -38.30
C LEU A 308 7.67 11.90 -37.07
N THR A 309 8.76 12.67 -37.21
CA THR A 309 9.71 13.01 -36.13
C THR A 309 9.56 14.45 -35.64
N GLU A 310 9.24 15.38 -36.54
CA GLU A 310 8.83 16.76 -36.24
C GLU A 310 7.43 17.03 -36.80
N ILE A 311 6.61 17.72 -36.03
CA ILE A 311 5.21 17.96 -36.36
C ILE A 311 4.79 19.39 -36.05
N THR A 312 3.92 19.93 -36.89
CA THR A 312 3.07 21.08 -36.57
C THR A 312 1.70 20.60 -36.09
N GLU A 313 0.86 21.51 -35.60
CA GLU A 313 -0.55 21.20 -35.29
C GLU A 313 -1.27 20.59 -36.49
N ALA A 314 -1.05 21.12 -37.70
CA ALA A 314 -1.72 20.67 -38.92
C ALA A 314 -1.34 19.23 -39.28
N THR A 315 -0.04 18.92 -39.29
CA THR A 315 0.46 17.56 -39.57
C THR A 315 0.06 16.57 -38.48
N ALA A 316 0.09 16.98 -37.21
CA ALA A 316 -0.35 16.14 -36.11
C ALA A 316 -1.85 15.83 -36.21
N THR A 317 -2.66 16.83 -36.55
CA THR A 317 -4.11 16.68 -36.76
C THR A 317 -4.40 15.77 -37.94
N ALA A 318 -3.63 15.88 -39.04
CA ALA A 318 -3.78 15.01 -40.20
C ALA A 318 -3.51 13.53 -39.84
N ALA A 319 -2.38 13.24 -39.17
CA ALA A 319 -2.05 11.88 -38.72
C ALA A 319 -3.07 11.35 -37.69
N ALA A 320 -3.56 12.22 -36.80
CA ALA A 320 -4.54 11.90 -35.78
C ALA A 320 -5.91 11.48 -36.33
N ARG A 321 -6.28 11.89 -37.56
CA ARG A 321 -7.55 11.52 -38.20
C ARG A 321 -7.66 10.01 -38.43
N CYS A 322 -6.58 9.35 -38.84
CA CYS A 322 -6.55 7.89 -39.01
C CYS A 322 -6.84 7.16 -37.70
N ALA A 323 -6.42 7.74 -36.58
CA ALA A 323 -6.72 7.27 -35.25
C ALA A 323 -8.05 7.80 -34.71
N GLY A 324 -8.91 8.50 -35.46
CA GLY A 324 -10.19 9.02 -34.95
C GLY A 324 -10.04 10.00 -33.78
N ILE A 325 -8.97 10.80 -33.76
CA ILE A 325 -8.73 11.83 -32.74
C ILE A 325 -9.03 13.20 -33.35
N GLY A 326 -9.96 13.94 -32.75
CA GLY A 326 -10.34 15.29 -33.21
C GLY A 326 -9.26 16.34 -32.92
N ARG A 327 -9.26 17.43 -33.70
CA ARG A 327 -8.30 18.54 -33.60
C ARG A 327 -8.14 19.09 -32.19
N GLN A 328 -9.25 19.31 -31.46
CA GLN A 328 -9.20 19.83 -30.09
C GLN A 328 -8.46 18.90 -29.12
N SER A 329 -8.60 17.58 -29.30
CA SER A 329 -7.87 16.59 -28.51
C SER A 329 -6.37 16.62 -28.81
N VAL A 330 -5.98 16.82 -30.07
CA VAL A 330 -4.58 17.01 -30.48
C VAL A 330 -4.00 18.26 -29.81
N LEU A 331 -4.73 19.38 -29.86
CA LEU A 331 -4.34 20.63 -29.20
C LEU A 331 -4.14 20.46 -27.69
N HIS A 332 -5.01 19.71 -27.00
CA HIS A 332 -4.84 19.41 -25.58
C HIS A 332 -3.58 18.59 -25.28
N VAL A 333 -3.15 17.70 -26.17
CA VAL A 333 -1.87 16.98 -26.02
C VAL A 333 -0.70 17.94 -26.28
N LEU A 334 -0.72 18.69 -27.39
CA LEU A 334 0.37 19.60 -27.78
C LEU A 334 0.59 20.74 -26.76
N ASN A 335 -0.48 21.27 -26.19
CA ASN A 335 -0.42 22.32 -25.18
C ASN A 335 -0.07 21.79 -23.77
N GLY A 336 0.08 20.47 -23.61
CA GLY A 336 0.48 19.84 -22.34
C GLY A 336 -0.67 19.50 -21.39
N LYS A 337 -1.92 19.90 -21.67
CA LYS A 337 -3.09 19.63 -20.80
C LYS A 337 -3.28 18.14 -20.50
N TRP A 338 -3.05 17.27 -21.49
CA TRP A 338 -3.19 15.80 -21.37
C TRP A 338 -1.88 15.04 -21.64
N ALA A 339 -0.76 15.73 -21.51
CA ALA A 339 0.53 15.22 -21.94
C ALA A 339 1.69 15.82 -21.14
N GLN A 340 1.43 16.25 -19.90
CA GLN A 340 2.48 16.72 -19.01
C GLN A 340 2.80 15.61 -18.01
N ILE A 341 4.05 15.17 -18.01
CA ILE A 341 4.57 14.14 -17.10
C ILE A 341 5.73 14.77 -16.35
N ASN A 342 5.64 14.81 -15.01
CA ASN A 342 6.67 15.41 -14.16
C ASN A 342 7.01 16.86 -14.57
N GLY A 343 6.00 17.67 -14.86
CA GLY A 343 6.18 19.06 -15.31
C GLY A 343 6.67 19.24 -16.76
N LYS A 344 7.08 18.16 -17.45
CA LYS A 344 7.59 18.20 -18.82
C LYS A 344 6.51 17.84 -19.83
N ARG A 345 6.49 18.53 -20.98
CA ARG A 345 5.60 18.19 -22.11
C ARG A 345 6.07 16.91 -22.78
N LEU A 346 5.13 16.03 -23.08
CA LEU A 346 5.34 14.81 -23.85
C LEU A 346 5.85 15.14 -25.25
N LEU A 347 5.35 16.20 -25.88
CA LEU A 347 5.80 16.68 -27.19
C LEU A 347 6.51 18.04 -26.98
N PRO A 348 7.85 18.06 -26.84
CA PRO A 348 8.58 19.30 -26.63
C PRO A 348 8.53 20.21 -27.87
N ILE A 349 8.51 21.52 -27.65
CA ILE A 349 8.57 22.52 -28.72
C ILE A 349 10.01 22.60 -29.25
N VAL A 350 10.18 22.57 -30.56
CA VAL A 350 11.45 22.83 -31.21
C VAL A 350 11.62 24.33 -31.39
N ASN A 351 12.48 24.94 -30.57
CA ASN A 351 12.86 26.33 -30.73
C ASN A 351 14.00 26.42 -31.75
N ARG A 352 13.67 26.64 -33.02
CA ARG A 352 14.69 27.07 -33.99
C ARG A 352 15.02 28.52 -33.68
N LYS A 353 16.25 28.81 -33.27
CA LYS A 353 16.75 30.21 -33.28
C LYS A 353 16.51 30.74 -34.69
N ASN A 354 15.85 31.89 -34.80
CA ASN A 354 15.64 32.57 -36.08
C ASN A 354 17.01 32.83 -36.72
N MET A 355 17.51 31.93 -37.56
CA MET A 355 18.49 32.28 -38.57
C MET A 355 17.72 32.98 -39.67
N LEU A 356 17.64 34.31 -39.58
CA LEU A 356 17.35 35.16 -40.71
C LEU A 356 18.40 34.84 -41.79
N CYS A 357 18.01 34.06 -42.81
CA CYS A 357 18.84 33.94 -44.00
C CYS A 357 18.70 35.28 -44.75
N LYS A 358 19.84 35.90 -45.10
CA LYS A 358 19.87 37.17 -45.85
C LYS A 358 19.14 37.09 -47.20
N ALA A 359 18.85 35.88 -47.70
CA ALA A 359 18.17 35.64 -48.97
C ALA A 359 16.63 35.65 -48.92
N THR A 360 15.98 35.84 -47.76
CA THR A 360 14.50 35.95 -47.65
C THR A 360 14.01 37.24 -46.97
N ALA A 361 14.85 38.28 -46.96
CA ALA A 361 14.42 39.61 -46.57
C ALA A 361 13.44 40.18 -47.62
N GLY A 362 12.13 39.97 -47.41
CA GLY A 362 11.10 40.63 -48.24
C GLY A 362 9.80 39.84 -48.44
N VAL A 363 9.79 38.52 -48.30
CA VAL A 363 8.56 37.74 -48.49
C VAL A 363 7.80 37.64 -47.18
N LYS A 364 6.91 38.62 -46.92
CA LYS A 364 5.95 38.55 -45.81
C LYS A 364 4.95 37.41 -46.06
N LYS A 365 5.27 36.18 -45.64
CA LYS A 365 4.24 35.13 -45.50
C LYS A 365 3.23 35.59 -44.45
N ARG A 366 2.00 35.91 -44.86
CA ARG A 366 0.90 36.29 -43.96
C ARG A 366 0.63 35.13 -42.98
N GLY A 367 0.60 35.43 -41.68
CA GLY A 367 0.22 34.50 -40.62
C GLY A 367 1.32 34.21 -39.59
N ARG A 368 0.91 33.78 -38.38
CA ARG A 368 1.83 33.38 -37.30
C ARG A 368 2.58 32.11 -37.71
N THR A 369 3.91 32.11 -37.58
CA THR A 369 4.74 30.93 -37.85
C THR A 369 4.23 29.72 -37.04
N PRO A 370 3.92 28.58 -37.68
CA PRO A 370 3.40 27.42 -36.97
C PRO A 370 4.44 26.89 -35.99
N ARG A 371 3.98 26.56 -34.77
CA ARG A 371 4.83 25.94 -33.75
C ARG A 371 5.20 24.53 -34.20
N VAL A 372 6.48 24.21 -34.12
CA VAL A 372 7.02 22.87 -34.40
C VAL A 372 7.25 22.14 -33.08
N TYR A 373 6.84 20.88 -33.02
CA TYR A 373 7.00 19.98 -31.90
C TYR A 373 7.77 18.75 -32.34
N ARG A 374 8.55 18.16 -31.44
CA ARG A 374 9.29 16.93 -31.69
C ARG A 374 8.54 15.73 -31.12
N VAL A 375 8.52 14.63 -31.86
CA VAL A 375 8.07 13.32 -31.37
C VAL A 375 9.23 12.67 -30.61
N PRO A 376 9.08 12.33 -29.31
CA PRO A 376 10.16 11.73 -28.52
C PRO A 376 10.56 10.34 -28.99
N SER A 377 11.84 10.02 -28.79
CA SER A 377 12.34 8.65 -28.94
C SER A 377 11.82 7.73 -27.82
N ASP A 378 11.92 6.41 -28.01
CA ASP A 378 11.54 5.46 -26.96
C ASP A 378 12.35 5.63 -25.69
N ASP A 379 13.65 5.89 -25.81
CA ASP A 379 14.53 6.11 -24.66
C ASP A 379 14.13 7.34 -23.85
N GLU A 380 13.75 8.43 -24.54
CA GLU A 380 13.22 9.62 -23.88
C GLU A 380 11.90 9.32 -23.15
N LEU A 381 11.02 8.53 -23.76
CA LEU A 381 9.76 8.14 -23.14
C LEU A 381 9.96 7.21 -21.95
N TYR A 382 10.88 6.25 -22.01
CA TYR A 382 11.23 5.38 -20.89
C TYR A 382 11.74 6.18 -19.69
N LEU A 383 12.65 7.13 -19.94
CA LEU A 383 13.19 8.01 -18.91
C LEU A 383 12.10 8.94 -18.35
N LEU A 384 11.27 9.53 -19.20
CA LEU A 384 10.20 10.44 -18.80
C LEU A 384 9.13 9.74 -17.95
N LEU A 385 8.77 8.50 -18.31
CA LEU A 385 7.68 7.74 -17.70
C LEU A 385 8.13 6.85 -16.53
N GLY A 386 9.43 6.58 -16.41
CA GLY A 386 9.99 5.68 -15.40
C GLY A 386 9.47 4.25 -15.53
N VAL A 387 9.41 3.72 -16.75
CA VAL A 387 8.87 2.37 -17.04
C VAL A 387 9.92 1.43 -17.62
N PRO A 388 9.85 0.12 -17.33
CA PRO A 388 10.78 -0.84 -17.88
C PRO A 388 10.63 -0.95 -19.40
N ARG A 389 11.75 -1.23 -20.08
CA ARG A 389 11.75 -1.49 -21.52
C ARG A 389 10.84 -2.68 -21.84
N SER A 390 10.04 -2.53 -22.89
CA SER A 390 9.18 -3.60 -23.40
C SER A 390 9.21 -3.62 -24.92
N GLN A 391 8.77 -4.73 -25.52
CA GLN A 391 8.44 -4.77 -26.94
C GLN A 391 7.15 -3.98 -27.21
N SER A 392 6.88 -3.69 -28.48
CA SER A 392 5.59 -3.15 -28.93
C SER A 392 4.71 -4.29 -29.42
N ASP A 393 3.52 -4.43 -28.82
CA ASP A 393 2.49 -5.30 -29.38
C ASP A 393 1.95 -4.67 -30.69
N PRO A 394 1.76 -5.44 -31.77
CA PRO A 394 1.26 -4.92 -33.03
C PRO A 394 -0.18 -4.43 -32.87
N LEU A 395 -0.46 -3.21 -33.35
CA LEU A 395 -1.79 -2.61 -33.38
C LEU A 395 -2.13 -2.20 -34.81
N THR A 396 -3.36 -2.44 -35.23
CA THR A 396 -3.86 -2.00 -36.53
C THR A 396 -4.34 -0.54 -36.47
N ILE A 397 -4.47 0.12 -37.62
CA ILE A 397 -5.06 1.47 -37.68
C ILE A 397 -6.49 1.47 -37.13
N ASP A 398 -7.26 0.41 -37.35
CA ASP A 398 -8.62 0.28 -36.82
C ASP A 398 -8.64 0.21 -35.28
N ASP A 399 -7.65 -0.45 -34.67
CA ASP A 399 -7.50 -0.48 -33.20
C ASP A 399 -7.30 0.93 -32.63
N LEU A 400 -6.70 1.85 -33.40
CA LEU A 400 -6.49 3.23 -32.97
C LEU A 400 -7.75 4.10 -33.04
N ARG A 401 -8.81 3.71 -33.75
CA ARG A 401 -9.96 4.58 -34.08
C ARG A 401 -10.77 5.08 -32.89
N SER A 402 -10.81 4.33 -31.78
CA SER A 402 -11.52 4.75 -30.57
C SER A 402 -10.81 4.33 -29.30
N ALA A 403 -11.09 5.02 -28.18
CA ALA A 403 -10.51 4.68 -26.89
C ALA A 403 -10.88 3.26 -26.43
N GLN A 404 -12.08 2.80 -26.80
CA GLN A 404 -12.54 1.45 -26.52
C GLN A 404 -11.76 0.41 -27.33
N ARG A 405 -11.67 0.60 -28.66
CA ARG A 405 -10.93 -0.31 -29.56
C ARG A 405 -9.47 -0.44 -29.14
N TYR A 406 -8.83 0.70 -28.85
CA TYR A 406 -7.43 0.73 -28.44
C TYR A 406 -7.17 -0.08 -27.16
N ARG A 407 -8.01 0.12 -26.13
CA ARG A 407 -7.90 -0.64 -24.87
C ARG A 407 -8.21 -2.12 -25.06
N MET A 408 -9.19 -2.45 -25.91
CA MET A 408 -9.51 -3.84 -26.24
C MET A 408 -8.35 -4.51 -26.99
N ALA A 409 -7.68 -3.81 -27.90
CA ALA A 409 -6.51 -4.33 -28.61
C ALA A 409 -5.36 -4.60 -27.64
N LEU A 410 -5.04 -3.66 -26.75
CA LEU A 410 -4.03 -3.89 -25.68
C LEU A 410 -4.43 -5.03 -24.72
N HIS A 411 -5.74 -5.22 -24.50
CA HIS A 411 -6.22 -6.34 -23.70
C HIS A 411 -6.03 -7.67 -24.43
N ARG A 412 -6.44 -7.73 -25.70
CA ARG A 412 -6.29 -8.87 -26.60
C ARG A 412 -4.82 -9.28 -26.70
N SER A 413 -3.93 -8.36 -27.09
CA SER A 413 -2.52 -8.64 -27.31
C SER A 413 -1.81 -9.19 -26.07
N LEU A 414 -2.14 -8.72 -24.86
CA LEU A 414 -1.63 -9.34 -23.62
C LEU A 414 -2.01 -10.82 -23.53
N LEU A 415 -3.28 -11.14 -23.79
CA LEU A 415 -3.79 -12.50 -23.64
C LEU A 415 -3.33 -13.43 -24.75
N GLU A 416 -3.05 -12.90 -25.94
CA GLU A 416 -2.42 -13.64 -27.05
C GLU A 416 -1.00 -14.03 -26.68
N ARG A 417 -0.18 -13.07 -26.24
CA ARG A 417 1.24 -13.34 -25.93
C ARG A 417 1.46 -14.04 -24.60
N ARG A 418 0.54 -13.88 -23.65
CA ARG A 418 0.67 -14.42 -22.28
C ARG A 418 -0.70 -14.75 -21.70
N PRO A 419 -1.33 -15.86 -22.13
CA PRO A 419 -2.47 -16.40 -21.40
C PRO A 419 -2.03 -16.78 -19.98
N GLY A 420 -2.90 -16.58 -18.99
CA GLY A 420 -2.49 -16.80 -17.60
C GLY A 420 -3.42 -16.22 -16.56
N GLU A 421 -2.95 -16.26 -15.31
CA GLU A 421 -3.70 -15.80 -14.14
C GLU A 421 -3.48 -14.30 -13.88
N TYR A 422 -4.57 -13.54 -13.87
CA TYR A 422 -4.52 -12.10 -13.67
C TYR A 422 -5.59 -11.64 -12.69
N ALA A 423 -5.23 -10.73 -11.79
CA ALA A 423 -6.24 -10.06 -10.97
C ALA A 423 -7.05 -9.13 -11.87
N ARG A 424 -8.38 -9.20 -11.81
CA ARG A 424 -9.25 -8.30 -12.61
C ARG A 424 -8.98 -6.83 -12.32
N GLY A 425 -8.69 -6.49 -11.07
CA GLY A 425 -8.28 -5.14 -10.68
C GLY A 425 -6.99 -4.69 -11.38
N TRP A 426 -6.01 -5.58 -11.50
CA TRP A 426 -4.77 -5.29 -12.23
C TRP A 426 -5.02 -5.08 -13.73
N LEU A 427 -5.83 -5.95 -14.37
CA LEU A 427 -6.22 -5.77 -15.77
C LEU A 427 -6.91 -4.40 -16.01
N ALA A 428 -7.76 -4.00 -15.07
CA ALA A 428 -8.50 -2.74 -15.12
C ALA A 428 -7.57 -1.52 -14.94
N GLN A 429 -6.70 -1.55 -13.94
CA GLN A 429 -5.73 -0.49 -13.67
C GLN A 429 -4.78 -0.27 -14.86
N ARG A 430 -4.28 -1.36 -15.46
CA ARG A 430 -3.40 -1.32 -16.62
C ARG A 430 -4.01 -0.60 -17.82
N LEU A 431 -5.30 -0.84 -18.07
CA LEU A 431 -6.05 -0.24 -19.18
C LEU A 431 -6.68 1.12 -18.81
N GLY A 432 -6.52 1.58 -17.58
CA GLY A 432 -7.13 2.81 -17.06
C GLY A 432 -8.66 2.77 -17.13
N VAL A 433 -9.29 1.64 -16.79
CA VAL A 433 -10.75 1.44 -16.79
C VAL A 433 -11.23 0.73 -15.52
N SER A 434 -12.55 0.58 -15.37
CA SER A 434 -13.14 -0.18 -14.26
C SER A 434 -13.07 -1.70 -14.50
N ALA A 435 -13.16 -2.48 -13.42
CA ALA A 435 -13.28 -3.93 -13.50
C ALA A 435 -14.52 -4.39 -14.29
N ARG A 436 -15.62 -3.62 -14.26
CA ARG A 436 -16.84 -3.86 -15.05
C ARG A 436 -16.59 -3.65 -16.54
N THR A 437 -15.76 -2.66 -16.90
CA THR A 437 -15.36 -2.41 -18.29
C THR A 437 -14.52 -3.56 -18.83
N VAL A 438 -13.58 -4.09 -18.04
CA VAL A 438 -12.81 -5.29 -18.44
C VAL A 438 -13.74 -6.48 -18.71
N GLN A 439 -14.77 -6.70 -17.88
CA GLN A 439 -15.74 -7.76 -18.16
C GLN A 439 -16.47 -7.57 -19.50
N ARG A 440 -16.82 -6.33 -19.84
CA ARG A 440 -17.42 -6.00 -21.13
C ARG A 440 -16.44 -6.31 -22.27
N TYR A 441 -15.17 -5.92 -22.14
CA TYR A 441 -14.15 -6.23 -23.14
C TYR A 441 -13.95 -7.73 -23.30
N ASN A 442 -13.92 -8.49 -22.22
CA ASN A 442 -13.83 -9.95 -22.27
C ASN A 442 -14.98 -10.57 -23.04
N ARG A 443 -16.21 -10.07 -22.84
CA ARG A 443 -17.38 -10.55 -23.59
C ARG A 443 -17.25 -10.24 -25.08
N THR A 444 -16.86 -9.02 -25.43
CA THR A 444 -16.70 -8.61 -26.83
C THR A 444 -15.57 -9.36 -27.53
N LEU A 445 -14.45 -9.59 -26.84
CA LEU A 445 -13.29 -10.33 -27.35
C LEU A 445 -13.44 -11.85 -27.22
N GLN A 446 -14.57 -12.34 -26.68
CA GLN A 446 -14.80 -13.76 -26.39
C GLN A 446 -13.69 -14.40 -25.55
N VAL A 447 -13.11 -13.65 -24.61
CA VAL A 447 -12.08 -14.14 -23.70
C VAL A 447 -12.66 -15.22 -22.80
N GLN A 448 -12.04 -16.39 -22.81
CA GLN A 448 -12.33 -17.47 -21.88
C GLN A 448 -11.75 -17.13 -20.51
N VAL A 449 -12.64 -17.05 -19.51
CA VAL A 449 -12.28 -16.70 -18.13
C VAL A 449 -12.58 -17.87 -17.21
N THR A 450 -11.54 -18.63 -16.85
CA THR A 450 -11.69 -19.78 -15.94
C THR A 450 -11.41 -19.35 -14.50
N PRO A 451 -12.34 -19.54 -13.55
CA PRO A 451 -12.09 -19.26 -12.14
C PRO A 451 -10.98 -20.18 -11.59
N VAL A 452 -10.16 -19.63 -10.70
CA VAL A 452 -9.11 -20.39 -10.02
C VAL A 452 -9.37 -20.34 -8.52
N TYR A 453 -9.39 -21.51 -7.88
CA TYR A 453 -9.55 -21.65 -6.44
C TYR A 453 -8.36 -22.36 -5.84
N GLY A 454 -7.81 -21.77 -4.79
CA GLY A 454 -6.82 -22.41 -3.95
C GLY A 454 -7.49 -23.30 -2.91
N TYR A 455 -6.97 -24.50 -2.67
CA TYR A 455 -7.43 -25.40 -1.62
C TYR A 455 -6.27 -25.83 -0.70
N LEU A 456 -6.59 -26.13 0.55
CA LEU A 456 -5.68 -26.73 1.52
C LEU A 456 -6.48 -27.65 2.45
N PRO A 457 -6.03 -28.89 2.71
CA PRO A 457 -6.62 -29.72 3.76
C PRO A 457 -6.56 -29.00 5.11
N LEU A 458 -7.69 -28.88 5.77
CA LEU A 458 -7.77 -28.31 7.11
C LEU A 458 -7.41 -29.41 8.12
N THR A 459 -6.43 -29.12 8.98
CA THR A 459 -5.91 -30.05 9.99
C THR A 459 -5.73 -29.33 11.32
N TRP A 460 -5.70 -30.07 12.43
CA TRP A 460 -5.35 -29.51 13.74
C TRP A 460 -4.00 -28.80 13.73
N ALA A 461 -3.05 -29.27 12.91
CA ALA A 461 -1.72 -28.67 12.79
C ALA A 461 -1.71 -27.31 12.07
N ASN A 462 -2.67 -27.02 11.19
CA ASN A 462 -2.64 -25.79 10.37
C ASN A 462 -3.78 -24.80 10.68
N VAL A 463 -4.82 -25.21 11.41
CA VAL A 463 -6.00 -24.38 11.68
C VAL A 463 -5.65 -23.05 12.36
N GLU A 464 -4.65 -23.02 13.23
CA GLU A 464 -4.19 -21.78 13.89
C GLU A 464 -3.48 -20.82 12.94
N THR A 465 -2.74 -21.37 11.97
CA THR A 465 -1.93 -20.58 11.02
C THR A 465 -2.76 -20.02 9.87
N LEU A 466 -3.96 -20.55 9.65
CA LEU A 466 -4.83 -20.14 8.56
C LEU A 466 -5.51 -18.79 8.86
N PRO A 467 -5.73 -17.94 7.84
CA PRO A 467 -6.36 -16.63 8.02
C PRO A 467 -7.88 -16.77 8.16
N LEU A 468 -8.30 -17.38 9.28
CA LEU A 468 -9.69 -17.60 9.68
C LEU A 468 -10.16 -16.46 10.59
N ALA A 469 -11.35 -15.94 10.33
CA ALA A 469 -11.93 -14.89 11.15
C ALA A 469 -12.51 -15.45 12.45
N GLN A 470 -12.45 -14.67 13.53
CA GLN A 470 -13.06 -15.06 14.81
C GLN A 470 -14.59 -14.88 14.79
N THR A 471 -15.08 -13.86 14.08
CA THR A 471 -16.50 -13.49 14.04
C THR A 471 -16.99 -13.29 12.60
N ARG A 472 -18.31 -13.43 12.38
CA ARG A 472 -18.95 -13.24 11.06
C ARG A 472 -18.68 -11.86 10.46
N GLN A 473 -18.56 -10.82 11.29
CA GLN A 473 -18.30 -9.44 10.85
C GLN A 473 -16.92 -9.25 10.21
N ARG A 474 -15.97 -10.17 10.44
CA ARG A 474 -14.59 -10.09 9.93
C ARG A 474 -14.26 -11.14 8.86
N VAL A 475 -15.26 -11.86 8.33
CA VAL A 475 -15.02 -12.87 7.29
C VAL A 475 -14.48 -12.17 6.05
N THR A 476 -13.24 -12.51 5.67
CA THR A 476 -12.63 -11.95 4.46
C THR A 476 -13.32 -12.53 3.23
N SER A 477 -13.75 -11.66 2.32
CA SER A 477 -14.40 -12.06 1.07
C SER A 477 -13.49 -12.98 0.23
N GLY A 478 -14.11 -13.99 -0.39
CA GLY A 478 -13.41 -14.95 -1.23
C GLY A 478 -12.66 -16.06 -0.49
N ARG A 479 -12.91 -16.28 0.81
CA ARG A 479 -12.40 -17.43 1.59
C ARG A 479 -13.57 -18.19 2.21
N TRP A 480 -13.52 -19.52 2.19
CA TRP A 480 -14.54 -20.36 2.81
C TRP A 480 -13.93 -21.70 3.27
N LEU A 481 -14.65 -22.38 4.14
CA LEU A 481 -14.40 -23.77 4.52
C LEU A 481 -15.39 -24.65 3.77
N GLN A 482 -15.00 -25.89 3.50
CA GLN A 482 -15.87 -26.85 2.83
C GLN A 482 -15.71 -28.21 3.50
N ASP A 483 -16.81 -28.91 3.74
CA ASP A 483 -16.78 -30.29 4.22
C ASP A 483 -16.60 -31.30 3.08
N SER A 484 -16.52 -32.58 3.42
CA SER A 484 -16.41 -33.69 2.46
C SER A 484 -17.63 -33.82 1.54
N ALA A 485 -18.80 -33.35 1.97
CA ALA A 485 -20.03 -33.32 1.16
C ALA A 485 -20.08 -32.13 0.19
N GLY A 486 -19.10 -31.23 0.23
CA GLY A 486 -19.03 -30.06 -0.63
C GLY A 486 -19.80 -28.84 -0.12
N LYS A 487 -20.39 -28.90 1.07
CA LYS A 487 -21.13 -27.80 1.68
C LYS A 487 -20.17 -26.71 2.14
N ARG A 488 -20.51 -25.46 1.81
CA ARG A 488 -19.66 -24.30 2.07
C ARG A 488 -20.02 -23.59 3.35
N TYR A 489 -19.01 -23.20 4.10
CA TYR A 489 -19.10 -22.50 5.37
C TYR A 489 -18.24 -21.24 5.34
N PRO A 490 -18.64 -20.16 6.02
CA PRO A 490 -17.78 -19.01 6.21
C PRO A 490 -16.43 -19.42 6.83
N ALA A 491 -15.35 -18.76 6.42
CA ALA A 491 -14.00 -19.01 6.95
C ALA A 491 -13.84 -18.50 8.39
N LEU A 492 -14.53 -19.15 9.33
CA LEU A 492 -14.56 -18.84 10.75
C LEU A 492 -13.79 -19.87 11.53
N ARG A 493 -12.99 -19.42 12.49
CA ARG A 493 -12.21 -20.29 13.36
C ARG A 493 -13.09 -21.24 14.20
N PRO A 494 -14.20 -20.78 14.82
CA PRO A 494 -15.12 -21.70 15.51
C PRO A 494 -15.80 -22.74 14.60
N LEU A 495 -15.96 -22.45 13.30
CA LEU A 495 -16.48 -23.42 12.34
C LEU A 495 -15.39 -24.40 11.89
N ALA A 496 -14.15 -23.93 11.74
CA ALA A 496 -13.02 -24.77 11.41
C ALA A 496 -12.80 -25.86 12.45
N TYR A 497 -12.82 -25.55 13.75
CA TYR A 497 -12.72 -26.59 14.79
C TYR A 497 -13.89 -27.57 14.79
N ARG A 498 -15.12 -27.10 14.50
CA ARG A 498 -16.27 -27.99 14.38
C ARG A 498 -16.13 -28.94 13.19
N LEU A 499 -15.69 -28.42 12.04
CA LEU A 499 -15.46 -29.21 10.84
C LEU A 499 -14.26 -30.15 10.98
N LEU A 500 -13.27 -29.83 11.80
CA LEU A 500 -12.16 -30.74 12.11
C LEU A 500 -12.59 -32.02 12.84
N LYS A 501 -13.80 -32.03 13.42
CA LYS A 501 -14.41 -33.24 13.99
C LYS A 501 -15.03 -34.15 12.91
N SER A 502 -15.26 -33.64 11.70
CA SER A 502 -15.73 -34.42 10.56
C SER A 502 -14.59 -34.78 9.62
N ALA A 503 -14.84 -35.71 8.69
CA ALA A 503 -13.80 -36.22 7.81
C ALA A 503 -13.37 -35.17 6.76
N ALA A 504 -12.06 -34.90 6.69
CA ALA A 504 -11.36 -34.19 5.61
C ALA A 504 -11.91 -32.81 5.19
N PRO A 505 -12.14 -31.87 6.12
CA PRO A 505 -12.52 -30.51 5.75
C PRO A 505 -11.41 -29.80 4.97
N LEU A 506 -11.81 -28.88 4.10
CA LEU A 506 -10.92 -28.08 3.27
C LEU A 506 -11.05 -26.59 3.60
N TYR A 507 -9.92 -25.89 3.59
CA TYR A 507 -9.86 -24.44 3.51
C TYR A 507 -9.67 -24.02 2.05
N LEU A 508 -10.51 -23.10 1.58
CA LEU A 508 -10.48 -22.64 0.20
C LEU A 508 -10.41 -21.12 0.11
N ARG A 509 -9.75 -20.64 -0.95
CA ARG A 509 -9.71 -19.21 -1.28
C ARG A 509 -9.77 -18.97 -2.78
N ARG A 510 -10.39 -17.87 -3.17
CA ARG A 510 -10.37 -17.39 -4.55
C ARG A 510 -8.99 -16.85 -4.92
N LEU A 511 -8.46 -17.32 -6.04
CA LEU A 511 -7.23 -16.86 -6.67
C LEU A 511 -7.56 -16.01 -7.91
N PRO A 512 -6.58 -15.33 -8.51
CA PRO A 512 -6.77 -14.65 -9.78
C PRO A 512 -7.28 -15.61 -10.85
N ASN A 513 -8.31 -15.20 -11.60
CA ASN A 513 -8.87 -16.02 -12.67
C ASN A 513 -7.81 -16.23 -13.77
N HIS A 514 -7.92 -17.33 -14.50
CA HIS A 514 -7.15 -17.59 -15.71
C HIS A 514 -7.87 -16.99 -16.92
N TYR A 515 -7.14 -16.29 -17.78
CA TYR A 515 -7.64 -15.61 -18.97
C TYR A 515 -6.89 -16.14 -20.20
N ALA A 516 -7.63 -16.52 -21.23
CA ALA A 516 -7.08 -16.92 -22.52
C ALA A 516 -8.09 -16.60 -23.64
N LEU A 517 -7.60 -16.42 -24.88
CA LEU A 517 -8.48 -16.22 -26.05
C LEU A 517 -8.83 -17.55 -26.72
N ARG A 518 -7.93 -18.54 -26.69
CA ARG A 518 -8.11 -19.83 -27.37
C ARG A 518 -7.61 -20.99 -26.48
N LEU A 519 -8.40 -21.33 -25.47
CA LEU A 519 -8.47 -22.64 -24.80
C LEU A 519 -9.18 -23.72 -25.64
N PRO A 520 -8.55 -24.77 -26.20
CA PRO A 520 -9.33 -25.93 -26.62
C PRO A 520 -9.85 -26.61 -25.35
N GLN A 521 -11.11 -26.33 -25.01
CA GLN A 521 -11.81 -26.86 -23.83
C GLN A 521 -11.21 -26.44 -22.47
N PRO A 522 -11.39 -25.18 -22.03
CA PRO A 522 -11.03 -24.80 -20.67
C PRO A 522 -11.89 -25.59 -19.65
N PRO A 523 -11.31 -26.08 -18.55
CA PRO A 523 -12.11 -26.66 -17.48
C PRO A 523 -13.01 -25.59 -16.87
N ALA A 524 -14.13 -26.02 -16.27
CA ALA A 524 -15.04 -25.10 -15.58
C ALA A 524 -14.36 -24.32 -14.45
N VAL A 525 -13.31 -24.90 -13.86
CA VAL A 525 -12.53 -24.33 -12.76
C VAL A 525 -11.12 -24.91 -12.74
N TYR A 526 -10.14 -24.12 -12.28
CA TYR A 526 -8.84 -24.64 -11.88
C TYR A 526 -8.74 -24.67 -10.37
N TRP A 527 -8.34 -25.81 -9.83
CA TRP A 527 -7.95 -25.95 -8.43
C TRP A 527 -6.45 -25.83 -8.31
N ARG A 528 -5.98 -25.17 -7.25
CA ARG A 528 -4.56 -25.04 -6.94
C ARG A 528 -4.29 -25.41 -5.50
N CYS A 529 -3.39 -26.35 -5.26
CA CYS A 529 -2.96 -26.64 -3.90
C CYS A 529 -2.22 -25.41 -3.33
N LEU A 530 -2.68 -24.88 -2.20
CA LEU A 530 -2.05 -23.72 -1.55
C LEU A 530 -0.69 -24.04 -0.93
N ARG A 531 -0.35 -25.33 -0.79
CA ARG A 531 0.93 -25.80 -0.26
C ARG A 531 1.98 -25.98 -1.36
N CYS A 532 1.70 -26.80 -2.38
CA CYS A 532 2.69 -27.11 -3.44
C CYS A 532 2.48 -26.35 -4.75
N GLY A 533 1.33 -25.68 -4.95
CA GLY A 533 1.04 -24.96 -6.18
C GLY A 533 0.54 -25.82 -7.35
N ALA A 534 0.45 -27.14 -7.19
CA ALA A 534 -0.06 -28.06 -8.22
C ALA A 534 -1.47 -27.66 -8.66
N ARG A 535 -1.72 -27.70 -9.98
CA ARG A 535 -2.96 -27.26 -10.61
C ARG A 535 -3.73 -28.45 -11.19
N THR A 536 -5.03 -28.56 -10.91
CA THR A 536 -5.90 -29.63 -11.43
C THR A 536 -7.25 -29.07 -11.89
N ALA A 537 -7.95 -29.80 -12.77
CA ALA A 537 -9.29 -29.41 -13.25
C ALA A 537 -10.40 -29.77 -12.25
N GLN A 538 -10.14 -30.77 -11.39
CA GLN A 538 -11.05 -31.23 -10.35
C GLN A 538 -10.39 -31.08 -8.98
N LEU A 539 -11.21 -30.93 -7.93
CA LEU A 539 -10.72 -30.84 -6.56
C LEU A 539 -10.27 -32.24 -6.16
N PRO A 540 -8.97 -32.51 -5.99
CA PRO A 540 -8.52 -33.86 -5.73
C PRO A 540 -8.82 -34.23 -4.27
N ALA A 541 -9.19 -35.49 -4.03
CA ALA A 541 -9.40 -36.00 -2.67
C ALA A 541 -8.12 -35.92 -1.82
N ARG A 542 -6.95 -36.06 -2.47
CA ARG A 542 -5.61 -35.91 -1.90
C ARG A 542 -4.69 -35.31 -2.96
N CYS A 543 -3.77 -34.43 -2.56
CA CYS A 543 -2.68 -33.98 -3.44
C CYS A 543 -1.48 -34.90 -3.22
N ASP A 544 -0.69 -35.23 -4.24
CA ASP A 544 0.48 -36.11 -4.13
C ASP A 544 1.58 -35.60 -3.17
N CYS A 545 1.51 -34.33 -2.73
CA CYS A 545 2.35 -33.84 -1.64
C CYS A 545 1.92 -34.33 -0.24
N HIS A 546 0.81 -35.07 -0.13
CA HIS A 546 0.22 -35.62 1.10
C HIS A 546 0.29 -37.16 1.18
N THR A 547 1.00 -37.84 0.27
CA THR A 547 1.21 -39.31 0.33
C THR A 547 2.34 -39.75 1.26
N ARG A 548 3.11 -38.83 1.86
CA ARG A 548 3.96 -39.18 3.02
C ARG A 548 3.08 -39.22 4.28
N PRO A 549 3.12 -40.31 5.07
CA PRO A 549 2.36 -40.39 6.30
C PRO A 549 2.78 -39.23 7.21
N ALA A 550 1.78 -38.54 7.76
CA ALA A 550 2.01 -37.57 8.82
C ALA A 550 2.80 -38.28 9.93
N ILE A 551 3.85 -37.62 10.42
CA ILE A 551 4.51 -38.00 11.67
C ILE A 551 3.38 -38.26 12.67
N THR A 552 3.27 -39.50 13.12
CA THR A 552 2.30 -39.91 14.15
C THR A 552 2.55 -39.02 15.37
N PRO A 553 1.55 -38.26 15.85
CA PRO A 553 1.67 -37.61 17.13
C PRO A 553 1.86 -38.67 18.21
N ASP A 554 2.71 -38.37 19.18
CA ASP A 554 2.94 -39.18 20.36
C ASP A 554 1.60 -39.59 21.01
N PRO A 555 1.27 -40.90 21.11
CA PRO A 555 0.02 -41.37 21.71
C PRO A 555 -0.10 -41.04 23.20
N ALA A 556 0.96 -40.55 23.85
CA ALA A 556 0.91 -40.07 25.24
C ALA A 556 0.34 -38.64 25.39
N ALA A 557 0.18 -37.88 24.29
CA ALA A 557 -0.44 -36.56 24.34
C ALA A 557 -1.97 -36.69 24.30
N ALA A 558 -2.59 -36.86 25.47
CA ALA A 558 -4.05 -36.80 25.61
C ALA A 558 -4.59 -35.52 24.93
N PRO A 559 -5.70 -35.59 24.17
CA PRO A 559 -6.30 -34.41 23.57
C PRO A 559 -6.58 -33.40 24.68
N PRO A 560 -6.22 -32.12 24.52
CA PRO A 560 -6.47 -31.14 25.56
C PRO A 560 -7.97 -31.16 25.88
N ARG A 561 -8.32 -31.34 27.16
CA ARG A 561 -9.72 -31.26 27.58
C ARG A 561 -10.22 -29.87 27.23
N ILE A 562 -11.21 -29.82 26.35
CA ILE A 562 -11.84 -28.60 25.88
C ILE A 562 -13.18 -28.47 26.60
N SER A 563 -13.30 -27.45 27.43
CA SER A 563 -14.54 -27.06 28.10
C SER A 563 -15.03 -25.73 27.55
N GLU A 564 -16.36 -25.57 27.45
CA GLU A 564 -16.94 -24.28 27.12
C GLU A 564 -16.90 -23.35 28.33
N CYS A 565 -16.38 -22.15 28.15
CA CYS A 565 -16.39 -21.11 29.15
C CYS A 565 -17.83 -20.77 29.53
N ILE A 566 -18.19 -20.97 30.80
CA ILE A 566 -19.54 -20.75 31.30
C ILE A 566 -20.03 -19.30 31.16
N HIS A 567 -19.11 -18.34 30.95
CA HIS A 567 -19.45 -16.92 30.78
C HIS A 567 -19.65 -16.47 29.33
N CYS A 568 -18.99 -17.09 28.36
CA CYS A 568 -18.97 -16.56 26.99
C CYS A 568 -19.06 -17.63 25.89
N GLY A 569 -19.15 -18.92 26.26
CA GLY A 569 -19.21 -20.04 25.34
C GLY A 569 -17.94 -20.25 24.50
N GLN A 570 -16.83 -19.59 24.84
CA GLN A 570 -15.54 -19.85 24.18
C GLN A 570 -14.91 -21.14 24.67
N LEU A 571 -14.34 -21.92 23.76
CA LEU A 571 -13.63 -23.17 24.06
C LEU A 571 -12.29 -22.86 24.76
N CYS A 572 -12.16 -23.32 26.00
CA CYS A 572 -10.97 -23.21 26.83
C CYS A 572 -10.13 -24.48 26.73
N PHE A 573 -8.80 -24.36 26.85
CA PHE A 573 -7.89 -25.50 26.87
C PHE A 573 -7.40 -25.74 28.31
N GLY A 574 -7.69 -26.91 28.88
CA GLY A 574 -7.34 -27.30 30.26
C GLY A 574 -8.54 -27.30 31.23
N GLU A 575 -8.32 -27.65 32.51
CA GLU A 575 -9.38 -27.85 33.53
C GLU A 575 -10.11 -26.56 33.98
N LYS A 576 -9.90 -25.42 33.31
CA LYS A 576 -10.44 -24.13 33.76
C LYS A 576 -11.80 -23.86 33.14
N LEU A 577 -12.83 -23.74 33.98
CA LEU A 577 -14.24 -23.45 33.60
C LEU A 577 -14.49 -22.03 33.06
N VAL A 578 -13.53 -21.10 33.21
CA VAL A 578 -13.64 -19.70 32.80
C VAL A 578 -12.37 -19.27 32.04
N CYS A 579 -12.53 -18.70 30.84
CA CYS A 579 -11.39 -18.33 29.99
C CYS A 579 -10.58 -17.17 30.58
N THR A 580 -9.29 -17.10 30.25
CA THR A 580 -8.37 -16.04 30.71
C THR A 580 -8.85 -14.62 30.35
N THR A 581 -9.64 -14.49 29.29
CA THR A 581 -10.25 -13.20 28.89
C THR A 581 -11.45 -12.82 29.77
N CYS A 582 -12.24 -13.79 30.23
CA CYS A 582 -13.36 -13.59 31.17
C CYS A 582 -12.87 -13.43 32.62
N ARG A 583 -11.72 -14.02 32.94
CA ARG A 583 -11.08 -13.93 34.27
C ARG A 583 -10.68 -12.51 34.68
N HIS A 584 -10.62 -11.56 33.73
CA HIS A 584 -10.14 -10.19 33.93
C HIS A 584 -11.16 -9.12 33.53
N LYS A 585 -12.45 -9.47 33.42
CA LYS A 585 -13.52 -8.50 33.17
C LYS A 585 -14.71 -8.76 34.09
N PRO A 586 -15.04 -7.86 35.02
CA PRO A 586 -16.43 -7.66 35.33
C PRO A 586 -17.03 -6.84 34.18
N MET A 587 -17.91 -7.42 33.37
CA MET A 587 -18.90 -6.62 32.65
C MET A 587 -20.24 -7.36 32.55
N PRO A 588 -21.35 -6.70 32.95
CA PRO A 588 -22.71 -7.14 32.68
C PRO A 588 -23.10 -6.91 31.20
N ALA A 589 -24.24 -7.47 30.81
CA ALA A 589 -24.85 -7.47 29.48
C ALA A 589 -25.18 -6.06 28.93
N PRO A 590 -25.38 -5.90 27.59
CA PRO A 590 -25.75 -4.61 26.99
C PRO A 590 -27.16 -4.12 27.38
N PRO A 591 -27.46 -2.81 27.25
CA PRO A 591 -28.71 -2.21 27.69
C PRO A 591 -29.94 -2.74 26.99
N ARG A 592 -31.01 -2.94 27.77
CA ARG A 592 -32.39 -3.04 27.29
C ARG A 592 -32.98 -1.64 27.07
N ILE A 593 -32.58 -0.93 26.02
CA ILE A 593 -33.40 0.21 25.54
C ILE A 593 -34.47 -0.36 24.62
N THR A 594 -35.73 -0.35 25.07
CA THR A 594 -36.88 -0.79 24.26
C THR A 594 -37.13 0.21 23.14
N ILE A 595 -37.56 -0.29 21.98
CA ILE A 595 -37.85 0.54 20.81
C ILE A 595 -39.38 0.51 20.62
N ASP A 596 -40.01 1.65 20.37
CA ASP A 596 -41.44 1.70 20.06
C ASP A 596 -41.75 1.21 18.63
N LYS A 597 -43.05 1.12 18.34
CA LYS A 597 -43.59 0.64 17.06
C LYS A 597 -43.16 1.49 15.85
N ASP A 598 -42.70 2.72 16.07
CA ASP A 598 -42.22 3.64 15.03
C ASP A 598 -40.69 3.65 14.91
N GLY A 599 -40.01 2.73 15.63
CA GLY A 599 -38.56 2.58 15.61
C GLY A 599 -37.82 3.60 16.49
N LYS A 600 -38.51 4.33 17.38
CA LYS A 600 -37.89 5.28 18.30
C LYS A 600 -37.57 4.63 19.64
N PRO A 601 -36.41 4.91 20.24
CA PRO A 601 -36.07 4.39 21.57
C PRO A 601 -37.04 4.95 22.64
N ARG A 602 -37.58 4.06 23.48
CA ARG A 602 -38.30 4.39 24.71
C ARG A 602 -37.33 4.40 25.88
N PHE A 603 -37.20 5.56 26.50
CA PHE A 603 -36.52 5.71 27.79
C PHE A 603 -37.56 5.62 28.92
N PRO A 604 -37.23 4.97 30.06
CA PRO A 604 -38.06 5.05 31.25
C PRO A 604 -38.38 6.51 31.56
N LEU A 605 -39.64 6.80 31.90
CA LEU A 605 -40.03 8.12 32.37
C LEU A 605 -39.48 8.32 33.78
N ARG A 606 -38.25 8.83 33.88
CA ARG A 606 -37.70 9.30 35.15
C ARG A 606 -38.18 10.71 35.41
N PHE A 607 -38.67 10.93 36.62
CA PHE A 607 -39.03 12.24 37.11
C PHE A 607 -38.05 12.64 38.21
N VAL A 608 -37.50 13.84 38.10
CA VAL A 608 -36.63 14.43 39.12
C VAL A 608 -37.51 15.32 39.99
N LYS A 609 -37.55 14.99 41.28
CA LYS A 609 -38.22 15.79 42.30
C LYS A 609 -37.18 16.71 42.93
N THR A 610 -37.23 17.99 42.59
CA THR A 610 -36.32 19.02 43.12
C THR A 610 -37.06 19.82 44.17
N ARG A 611 -36.52 19.92 45.39
CA ARG A 611 -37.10 20.77 46.43
C ARG A 611 -37.04 22.21 45.97
N LEU A 612 -38.16 22.90 46.05
CA LEU A 612 -38.32 24.25 45.54
C LEU A 612 -38.15 25.24 46.67
N THR A 613 -37.40 26.31 46.44
CA THR A 613 -37.33 27.47 47.33
C THR A 613 -37.92 28.71 46.67
N PHE A 614 -38.26 29.75 47.45
CA PHE A 614 -38.80 31.00 46.92
C PHE A 614 -37.93 31.62 45.82
N ALA A 615 -36.61 31.53 45.95
CA ALA A 615 -35.66 32.05 44.96
C ALA A 615 -35.66 31.24 43.65
N GLU A 616 -35.93 29.93 43.73
CA GLU A 616 -35.85 29.01 42.59
C GLU A 616 -37.14 28.94 41.78
N VAL A 617 -38.28 29.40 42.31
CA VAL A 617 -39.58 29.39 41.60
C VAL A 617 -39.47 30.06 40.22
N LYS A 618 -38.80 31.21 40.15
CA LYS A 618 -38.65 31.97 38.89
C LYS A 618 -37.82 31.23 37.82
N HIS A 619 -36.98 30.29 38.25
CA HIS A 619 -36.02 29.60 37.39
C HIS A 619 -36.47 28.18 37.03
N LEU A 620 -37.19 27.52 37.93
CA LEU A 620 -37.55 26.10 37.80
C LEU A 620 -39.02 25.87 37.46
N VAL A 621 -39.88 26.89 37.60
CA VAL A 621 -41.31 26.81 37.27
C VAL A 621 -41.60 27.77 36.11
N PRO A 622 -42.21 27.30 35.00
CA PRO A 622 -42.44 28.14 33.82
C PRO A 622 -43.48 29.25 34.10
N THR A 623 -43.37 30.36 33.36
CA THR A 623 -44.39 31.43 33.38
C THR A 623 -45.64 31.03 32.60
N ASP A 624 -46.74 31.75 32.79
CA ASP A 624 -47.99 31.47 32.07
C ASP A 624 -47.86 31.68 30.54
N GLU A 625 -46.97 32.60 30.11
CA GLU A 625 -46.64 32.83 28.69
C GLU A 625 -45.86 31.64 28.08
N GLU A 626 -44.88 31.10 28.80
CA GLU A 626 -44.08 29.94 28.36
C GLU A 626 -44.92 28.65 28.22
N ARG A 627 -46.08 28.61 28.87
CA ARG A 627 -47.01 27.47 28.83
C ARG A 627 -47.91 27.49 27.59
N ALA A 628 -48.18 28.65 27.01
CA ALA A 628 -49.09 28.81 25.87
C ALA A 628 -48.47 28.39 24.52
N ASP A 629 -47.14 28.50 24.38
CA ASP A 629 -46.42 28.24 23.11
C ASP A 629 -46.06 26.76 22.87
N TYR A 630 -46.34 25.87 23.83
CA TYR A 630 -45.92 24.47 23.76
C TYR A 630 -47.06 23.54 23.35
N GLN A 631 -46.91 22.90 22.19
CA GLN A 631 -47.82 21.85 21.68
C GLN A 631 -47.83 20.59 22.59
N GLY A 632 -48.57 20.67 23.70
CA GLY A 632 -49.39 19.57 24.18
C GLY A 632 -48.84 18.57 25.21
N ARG A 633 -47.73 18.80 25.93
CA ARG A 633 -47.39 18.01 27.15
C ARG A 633 -46.64 18.85 28.21
N PRO A 634 -47.11 18.95 29.46
CA PRO A 634 -46.39 19.67 30.51
C PRO A 634 -45.10 18.91 30.90
N ARG A 635 -43.97 19.62 31.02
CA ARG A 635 -42.66 19.05 31.41
C ARG A 635 -42.53 18.69 32.90
N GLY A 636 -43.56 18.95 33.71
CA GLY A 636 -43.58 18.63 35.14
C GLY A 636 -44.83 19.09 35.89
N TRP A 637 -44.90 18.79 37.19
CA TRP A 637 -45.92 19.25 38.15
C TRP A 637 -45.27 19.74 39.45
N LEU A 638 -46.00 20.51 40.25
CA LEU A 638 -45.61 20.80 41.64
C LEU A 638 -46.19 19.74 42.56
N GLU A 639 -45.47 19.40 43.61
CA GLU A 639 -45.90 18.41 44.59
C GLU A 639 -45.61 18.94 45.99
N ASP A 640 -46.59 18.93 46.89
CA ASP A 640 -46.41 19.33 48.29
C ASP A 640 -45.82 18.19 49.14
N GLY A 641 -45.66 18.46 50.45
CA GLY A 641 -45.07 17.53 51.41
C GLY A 641 -45.91 16.28 51.64
N ASP A 642 -47.21 16.37 51.38
CA ASP A 642 -48.18 15.28 51.49
C ASP A 642 -48.32 14.50 50.17
N GLY A 643 -47.61 14.92 49.12
CA GLY A 643 -47.57 14.25 47.82
C GLY A 643 -48.70 14.64 46.88
N GLN A 644 -49.50 15.65 47.21
CA GLN A 644 -50.57 16.14 46.35
C GLN A 644 -49.98 16.95 45.18
N ARG A 645 -50.54 16.74 43.99
CA ARG A 645 -50.00 17.28 42.73
C ARG A 645 -50.77 18.50 42.25
N TYR A 646 -50.02 19.51 41.82
CA TYR A 646 -50.55 20.77 41.34
C TYR A 646 -49.93 21.15 39.98
N PRO A 647 -50.63 21.94 39.16
CA PRO A 647 -50.04 22.53 37.96
C PRO A 647 -48.79 23.34 38.29
N ALA A 648 -47.73 23.18 37.49
CA ALA A 648 -46.49 23.93 37.65
C ALA A 648 -46.64 25.38 37.17
N ILE A 649 -47.26 26.21 38.01
CA ILE A 649 -47.50 27.64 37.78
C ILE A 649 -46.79 28.43 38.89
N GLN A 650 -46.02 29.46 38.52
CA GLN A 650 -45.23 30.23 39.50
C GLN A 650 -46.08 30.80 40.63
N GLY A 651 -47.23 31.40 40.31
CA GLY A 651 -48.15 31.95 41.33
C GLY A 651 -48.64 30.90 42.33
N LEU A 652 -48.85 29.66 41.88
CA LEU A 652 -49.26 28.55 42.73
C LEU A 652 -48.08 27.99 43.54
N ALA A 653 -46.88 27.92 42.96
CA ALA A 653 -45.65 27.53 43.67
C ALA A 653 -45.37 28.46 44.85
N TYR A 654 -45.50 29.78 44.65
CA TYR A 654 -45.32 30.76 45.73
C TYR A 654 -46.35 30.61 46.85
N ARG A 655 -47.59 30.25 46.53
CA ARG A 655 -48.65 30.02 47.52
C ARG A 655 -48.36 28.74 48.32
N LEU A 656 -48.09 27.64 47.62
CA LEU A 656 -47.75 26.36 48.24
C LEU A 656 -46.52 26.47 49.16
N LEU A 657 -45.49 27.24 48.78
CA LEU A 657 -44.30 27.44 49.61
C LEU A 657 -44.55 28.29 50.87
N ARG A 658 -45.67 29.04 50.93
CA ARG A 658 -46.09 29.75 52.14
C ARG A 658 -46.90 28.85 53.09
N GLU A 659 -47.63 27.90 52.52
CA GLU A 659 -48.54 27.01 53.25
C GLU A 659 -47.88 25.69 53.67
N HIS A 660 -46.87 25.23 52.92
CA HIS A 660 -46.15 23.97 53.15
C HIS A 660 -44.64 24.20 53.19
N HIS A 661 -43.97 23.58 54.17
CA HIS A 661 -42.50 23.66 54.31
C HIS A 661 -41.71 22.83 53.28
N ASP A 662 -42.40 21.92 52.59
CA ASP A 662 -41.82 21.02 51.60
C ASP A 662 -42.65 21.06 50.32
N VAL A 663 -42.20 21.85 49.35
CA VAL A 663 -42.78 21.88 48.00
C VAL A 663 -41.69 21.51 47.02
N PHE A 664 -42.05 20.73 46.02
CA PHE A 664 -41.12 20.22 45.03
C PHE A 664 -41.64 20.49 43.63
N VAL A 665 -40.72 20.75 42.71
CA VAL A 665 -41.01 20.70 41.28
C VAL A 665 -40.55 19.35 40.75
N VAL A 666 -41.47 18.64 40.11
CA VAL A 666 -41.24 17.30 39.55
C VAL A 666 -41.18 17.43 38.05
N THR A 667 -39.99 17.33 37.46
CA THR A 667 -39.78 17.46 36.01
C THR A 667 -39.29 16.15 35.38
N ARG A 668 -39.50 15.99 34.07
CA ARG A 668 -39.01 14.81 33.35
C ARG A 668 -37.50 14.90 33.10
N ASP A 669 -36.76 13.85 33.46
CA ASP A 669 -35.34 13.73 33.14
C ASP A 669 -35.13 13.38 31.65
N GLU A 670 -34.66 14.35 30.86
CA GLU A 670 -34.34 14.17 29.43
C GLU A 670 -32.85 13.86 29.17
N THR A 671 -32.05 13.67 30.23
CA THR A 671 -30.59 13.47 30.14
C THR A 671 -30.24 12.23 29.33
N ALA A 672 -30.96 11.13 29.57
CA ALA A 672 -30.83 9.88 28.82
C ALA A 672 -31.07 10.06 27.31
N ALA A 673 -32.15 10.76 26.96
CA ALA A 673 -32.53 11.00 25.58
C ALA A 673 -31.50 11.88 24.85
N THR A 674 -30.93 12.86 25.56
CA THR A 674 -29.90 13.76 25.03
C THR A 674 -28.59 13.03 24.74
N TYR A 675 -28.09 12.22 25.68
CA TYR A 675 -26.89 11.41 25.47
C TYR A 675 -27.08 10.39 24.33
N TYR A 676 -28.27 9.82 24.20
CA TYR A 676 -28.57 8.92 23.11
C TYR A 676 -28.52 9.61 21.74
N ALA A 677 -29.14 10.80 21.61
CA ALA A 677 -29.13 11.58 20.37
C ALA A 677 -27.70 11.96 19.93
N ILE A 678 -26.86 12.39 20.87
CA ILE A 678 -25.44 12.70 20.65
C ILE A 678 -24.69 11.44 20.20
N GLY A 679 -24.90 10.32 20.89
CA GLY A 679 -24.28 9.03 20.57
C GLY A 679 -24.58 8.57 19.14
N VAL A 680 -25.86 8.59 18.73
CA VAL A 680 -26.29 8.20 17.38
C VAL A 680 -25.73 9.15 16.32
N HIS A 681 -25.72 10.45 16.56
CA HIS A 681 -25.18 11.44 15.63
C HIS A 681 -23.68 11.22 15.38
N LEU A 682 -22.91 10.96 16.44
CA LEU A 682 -21.47 10.68 16.35
C LEU A 682 -21.18 9.37 15.61
N LEU A 683 -22.00 8.33 15.81
CA LEU A 683 -21.88 7.08 15.07
C LEU A 683 -22.16 7.27 13.57
N LYS A 684 -23.18 8.04 13.19
CA LYS A 684 -23.46 8.38 11.78
C LYS A 684 -22.31 9.12 11.10
N ARG A 685 -21.52 9.87 11.87
CA ARG A 685 -20.30 10.57 11.40
C ARG A 685 -19.01 9.74 11.51
N GLY A 686 -19.11 8.43 11.78
CA GLY A 686 -17.97 7.51 11.84
C GLY A 686 -17.11 7.61 13.11
N ARG A 687 -17.55 8.35 14.13
CA ARG A 687 -16.83 8.52 15.41
C ARG A 687 -17.22 7.41 16.41
N LEU A 688 -16.83 6.17 16.09
CA LEU A 688 -17.22 4.95 16.81
C LEU A 688 -16.98 4.98 18.33
N ARG A 689 -15.77 5.38 18.77
CA ARG A 689 -15.39 5.31 20.20
C ARG A 689 -16.17 6.29 21.06
N MET A 690 -16.36 7.53 20.58
CA MET A 690 -17.14 8.56 21.28
C MET A 690 -18.65 8.28 21.20
N GLY A 691 -19.14 7.84 20.04
CA GLY A 691 -20.55 7.47 19.90
C GLY A 691 -20.96 6.36 20.88
N LEU A 692 -20.11 5.33 21.02
CA LEU A 692 -20.32 4.25 22.00
C LEU A 692 -20.16 4.69 23.47
N HIS A 693 -19.43 5.77 23.74
CA HIS A 693 -19.30 6.34 25.08
C HIS A 693 -20.60 7.06 25.48
N PHE A 694 -21.13 7.92 24.62
CA PHE A 694 -22.38 8.64 24.88
C PHE A 694 -23.60 7.72 24.94
N LEU A 695 -23.65 6.65 24.13
CA LEU A 695 -24.70 5.64 24.26
C LEU A 695 -24.65 4.89 25.59
N ARG A 696 -23.46 4.67 26.17
CA ARG A 696 -23.33 4.10 27.53
C ARG A 696 -23.77 5.10 28.60
N LYS A 697 -23.42 6.37 28.46
CA LYS A 697 -23.91 7.42 29.36
C LYS A 697 -25.43 7.54 29.35
N ALA A 698 -26.06 7.40 28.19
CA ALA A 698 -27.52 7.37 28.06
C ALA A 698 -28.14 6.22 28.86
N GLU A 699 -27.53 5.03 28.81
CA GLU A 699 -27.94 3.86 29.61
C GLU A 699 -27.70 4.06 31.11
N GLU A 700 -26.55 4.60 31.50
CA GLU A 700 -26.21 4.83 32.91
C GLU A 700 -27.21 5.77 33.62
N VAL A 701 -27.82 6.70 32.88
CA VAL A 701 -28.77 7.68 33.44
C VAL A 701 -30.24 7.35 33.15
N SER A 702 -30.53 6.43 32.22
CA SER A 702 -31.87 5.85 32.00
C SER A 702 -32.29 4.99 33.18
#